data_AF-A0A812MSJ9-F1
#
_entry.id   AF-A0A812MSJ9-F1
#
_cell.length_a   1.000
_cell.length_b   1.000
_cell.length_c   1.000
_cell.angle_alpha   90.00
_cell.angle_beta   90.00
_cell.angle_gamma   90.00
#
_symmetry.space_group_name_H-M   'P 1'
#
loop_
_entity.id
_entity.type
_entity.pdbx_description
1 polymer ?
#
loop_
_entity_poly.entity_id
_entity_poly.type
_entity_poly.pdbx_seq_one_letter_code
_entity_poly.pdbx_strand_id
1 'polypeptide(L)'
;MVMIRLALLALFAKSAEGSGGNCSSQAATRTCVPDEGGFIQRQGQSITLGTNGSSRGEGDKCKKGNNSQCEVGSVCGRYNQNSNSFMCCANNEVHGGVAWCANREGERCSDGINENCAHGAICGRYNDNTNDYQCCANYEIHGGVTWCAVAEGGACSDGVNENCVQGTVCGQSGALVTRGYQCCSNWIPINGIAVCVLQGSIAVDGSALFRQSPFLMTHDSATGYAGGGLNAPNMIRTQGVDFVGQLACGARAFDMRTMKKGDTFEDVSFHHGSFSGGRMTYGWISDQTVRETIPQIINWCQQHPNELVVILLSHCYETPKATTGIETMKPATEISCTSDEMLQVFTELGVPVESDCSTLDSMTLDEAKSHATMDTGGRLLLIPGEGYCVESNYDPGVTGQSQLADYSDRTMAAMREGSKPFQAQEFLQQSMETDGTFGNVPLSADLNAQVLAWIISTNMFQGVNFLEMNLICAYGNSISQTLGAQVTMADQQQCAAACSVKSCPDEGACGGGTPEGHKCKKGDDSVCLQGACARYNDQKNDYQCCASYEIHGGVSWCAVPYGGACNDGVNENCATGAVCGRYNDNKNDYQCCANYEIHGGVTWCAVAEGGACSDGVNENCVQGTVCGQKGGNPKNGYECCSNFTVIDGTAVCMKAQTGNVPPYNPVFFMHGIQDYGASGNGLGDKITEEHPGTKFITIDLFEGAASYLTKMLDQLGGVRDFIRKEIAYDPEAFTNGFNLLCHSQGGLLCRGVINTWDPAQHGLGYVEPKVFISMAGPQMGVVGYGTIQDSLPQWVVHKMASGAMYTKQMQRISFGGYWKDVAAFKNYQESSTYLAPMNNEAPIERCYRRVTCHPGGCYYQGLQGCVWPSDMSWDRNPQFKAAFNRLEKAVFFGSPDDGAIVPWQSTVWGYYDVESPEEVVSFNKTDVGKRDLVPLNEMLADGRAELQVVSGIAHTDWLKPENVALYIKYLK
;
A
#
# COMPACT_ATOMS: atom_id res chain seq x y z
N MET A 1 21.00 -18.97 23.74
CA MET A 1 21.85 -19.41 22.61
C MET A 1 20.93 -19.67 21.43
N VAL A 2 21.28 -19.21 20.23
CA VAL A 2 20.43 -19.14 19.01
C VAL A 2 19.48 -17.93 18.97
N MET A 3 20.06 -16.72 18.96
CA MET A 3 19.46 -15.47 18.41
C MET A 3 20.56 -14.39 18.32
N ILE A 4 21.81 -14.79 18.01
CA ILE A 4 22.97 -13.90 17.81
C ILE A 4 23.85 -14.48 16.71
N ARG A 5 23.31 -14.62 15.49
CA ARG A 5 24.12 -15.02 14.32
C ARG A 5 23.77 -14.34 12.99
N LEU A 6 22.84 -13.37 12.95
CA LEU A 6 22.42 -12.76 11.68
C LEU A 6 22.87 -11.31 11.45
N ALA A 7 23.57 -10.67 12.39
CA ALA A 7 24.02 -9.28 12.23
C ALA A 7 25.51 -9.11 11.84
N LEU A 8 26.21 -10.17 11.41
CA LEU A 8 27.67 -10.16 11.21
C LEU A 8 28.16 -10.63 9.83
N LEU A 9 27.29 -10.64 8.80
CA LEU A 9 27.61 -11.18 7.46
C LEU A 9 27.39 -10.17 6.31
N ALA A 10 27.51 -8.87 6.57
CA ALA A 10 27.38 -7.82 5.55
C ALA A 10 28.64 -6.94 5.37
N LEU A 11 29.82 -7.50 5.66
CA LEU A 11 31.12 -6.91 5.32
C LEU A 11 31.99 -8.03 4.75
N PHE A 12 32.62 -7.78 3.60
CA PHE A 12 33.43 -8.68 2.75
C PHE A 12 32.69 -9.43 1.63
N ALA A 13 32.58 -8.81 0.46
CA ALA A 13 33.25 -9.26 -0.76
C ALA A 13 32.83 -8.40 -1.98
N LYS A 14 33.76 -7.58 -2.48
CA LYS A 14 33.75 -7.05 -3.85
C LYS A 14 35.17 -7.16 -4.41
N SER A 15 35.23 -7.42 -5.72
CA SER A 15 36.37 -7.51 -6.65
C SER A 15 37.14 -8.84 -6.75
N ALA A 16 37.01 -9.53 -7.89
CA ALA A 16 38.08 -9.60 -8.90
C ALA A 16 37.55 -10.20 -10.23
N GLU A 17 37.95 -9.58 -11.33
CA GLU A 17 37.67 -9.90 -12.74
C GLU A 17 38.45 -11.14 -13.23
N GLY A 18 38.04 -11.70 -14.39
CA GLY A 18 39.01 -12.33 -15.31
C GLY A 18 38.58 -13.53 -16.15
N SER A 19 38.16 -13.24 -17.40
CA SER A 19 38.60 -13.87 -18.68
C SER A 19 38.29 -15.34 -19.05
N GLY A 20 37.82 -15.48 -20.31
CA GLY A 20 37.97 -16.66 -21.20
C GLY A 20 36.71 -17.53 -21.32
N GLY A 21 36.11 -17.84 -22.47
CA GLY A 21 36.63 -17.89 -23.83
C GLY A 21 36.45 -19.31 -24.42
N ASN A 22 35.32 -19.53 -25.09
CA ASN A 22 35.07 -20.42 -26.24
C ASN A 22 35.02 -21.98 -26.17
N CYS A 23 34.06 -22.45 -26.99
CA CYS A 23 33.99 -23.66 -27.84
C CYS A 23 33.16 -24.90 -27.40
N SER A 24 31.96 -24.96 -28.01
CA SER A 24 31.24 -26.08 -28.68
C SER A 24 31.74 -27.54 -28.56
N SER A 25 30.83 -28.52 -28.44
CA SER A 25 30.11 -29.15 -29.57
C SER A 25 29.38 -30.46 -29.19
N GLN A 26 28.11 -30.57 -29.67
CA GLN A 26 27.36 -31.72 -30.24
C GLN A 26 27.35 -33.14 -29.62
N ALA A 27 26.15 -33.74 -29.56
CA ALA A 27 25.77 -35.00 -30.27
C ALA A 27 24.26 -35.31 -30.10
N ALA A 28 23.49 -35.44 -31.20
CA ALA A 28 22.86 -36.69 -31.70
C ALA A 28 21.37 -36.84 -31.27
N THR A 29 20.36 -37.19 -32.09
CA THR A 29 20.28 -38.02 -33.31
C THR A 29 18.87 -37.97 -33.95
N ARG A 30 18.82 -37.97 -35.31
CA ARG A 30 17.93 -38.71 -36.27
C ARG A 30 16.39 -38.61 -36.13
N THR A 31 15.56 -38.48 -37.17
CA THR A 31 15.63 -38.88 -38.60
C THR A 31 14.45 -38.27 -39.38
N CYS A 32 14.67 -37.86 -40.63
CA CYS A 32 13.64 -37.70 -41.67
C CYS A 32 14.05 -38.56 -42.88
N VAL A 33 13.07 -39.11 -43.61
CA VAL A 33 13.23 -39.81 -44.90
C VAL A 33 12.27 -39.16 -45.92
N PRO A 34 12.61 -39.13 -47.22
CA PRO A 34 12.30 -38.06 -48.17
C PRO A 34 11.41 -38.52 -49.36
N ASP A 35 11.17 -37.64 -50.35
CA ASP A 35 11.03 -37.98 -51.78
C ASP A 35 11.54 -36.79 -52.63
N GLU A 36 12.67 -36.94 -53.33
CA GLU A 36 12.80 -37.21 -54.79
C GLU A 36 12.42 -36.00 -55.68
N GLY A 37 13.27 -35.37 -56.50
CA GLY A 37 14.59 -35.75 -57.05
C GLY A 37 14.48 -36.24 -58.49
N GLY A 38 14.91 -35.43 -59.47
CA GLY A 38 15.22 -35.88 -60.84
C GLY A 38 16.41 -35.10 -61.41
N PHE A 39 17.64 -35.63 -61.28
CA PHE A 39 18.47 -36.28 -62.33
C PHE A 39 19.02 -35.25 -63.37
N ILE A 40 20.32 -35.14 -63.70
CA ILE A 40 21.33 -36.15 -64.13
C ILE A 40 22.80 -35.61 -64.00
N GLN A 41 23.66 -36.51 -63.51
CA GLN A 41 25.11 -36.81 -63.75
C GLN A 41 26.14 -35.86 -64.44
N ARG A 42 27.35 -35.90 -63.84
CA ARG A 42 28.71 -36.30 -64.35
C ARG A 42 29.84 -35.24 -64.41
N GLN A 43 30.86 -35.53 -63.58
CA GLN A 43 32.33 -35.54 -63.79
C GLN A 43 33.05 -34.45 -64.61
N GLY A 44 34.16 -33.96 -64.05
CA GLY A 44 35.35 -33.57 -64.82
C GLY A 44 35.99 -32.24 -64.40
N GLN A 45 37.21 -32.30 -63.88
CA GLN A 45 38.04 -31.13 -63.53
C GLN A 45 38.63 -30.41 -64.75
N SER A 46 38.87 -29.11 -64.54
CA SER A 46 40.01 -28.28 -65.01
C SER A 46 39.82 -27.34 -66.22
N ILE A 47 39.73 -26.05 -65.86
CA ILE A 47 40.37 -24.85 -66.45
C ILE A 47 40.24 -24.61 -67.97
N THR A 48 39.54 -23.53 -68.35
CA THR A 48 40.09 -22.31 -69.01
C THR A 48 38.99 -21.21 -69.06
N LEU A 49 39.43 -19.94 -68.97
CA LEU A 49 38.69 -18.67 -68.95
C LEU A 49 37.63 -18.48 -70.07
N GLY A 50 36.49 -17.86 -69.74
CA GLY A 50 35.59 -17.17 -70.70
C GLY A 50 34.09 -17.07 -70.31
N THR A 51 33.67 -15.91 -69.79
CA THR A 51 32.33 -15.25 -69.84
C THR A 51 31.01 -16.00 -69.58
N ASN A 52 30.26 -15.60 -68.53
CA ASN A 52 28.84 -15.16 -68.62
C ASN A 52 28.28 -14.83 -67.21
N GLY A 53 27.97 -13.56 -66.97
CA GLY A 53 27.22 -13.14 -65.78
C GLY A 53 25.72 -13.32 -66.02
N SER A 54 25.11 -14.28 -65.34
CA SER A 54 23.66 -14.41 -65.28
C SER A 54 23.07 -13.25 -64.46
N SER A 55 22.12 -12.52 -65.04
CA SER A 55 21.28 -11.53 -64.35
C SER A 55 20.50 -12.18 -63.20
N ARG A 56 20.32 -11.47 -62.08
CA ARG A 56 19.61 -11.89 -60.87
C ARG A 56 18.14 -11.44 -60.92
N GLY A 57 17.23 -12.28 -60.43
CA GLY A 57 15.78 -12.06 -60.46
C GLY A 57 15.28 -11.16 -59.32
N GLU A 58 13.99 -10.83 -59.34
CA GLU A 58 13.34 -10.02 -58.30
C GLU A 58 13.47 -10.67 -56.90
N GLY A 59 13.88 -9.88 -55.90
CA GLY A 59 14.19 -10.33 -54.54
C GLY A 59 15.64 -10.80 -54.31
N ASP A 60 16.43 -11.02 -55.37
CA ASP A 60 17.82 -11.47 -55.23
C ASP A 60 18.74 -10.35 -54.72
N LYS A 61 19.61 -10.67 -53.78
CA LYS A 61 20.62 -9.70 -53.28
C LYS A 61 21.49 -9.20 -54.42
N CYS A 62 21.84 -7.93 -54.43
CA CYS A 62 22.75 -7.32 -55.40
C CYS A 62 23.76 -6.41 -54.68
N LYS A 63 24.85 -6.03 -55.35
CA LYS A 63 25.95 -5.30 -54.72
C LYS A 63 25.80 -3.79 -54.96
N LYS A 64 25.54 -3.04 -53.89
CA LYS A 64 25.71 -1.57 -53.81
C LYS A 64 25.10 -0.77 -54.98
N GLY A 65 23.85 -1.03 -55.33
CA GLY A 65 23.18 -0.29 -56.41
C GLY A 65 23.60 -0.68 -57.83
N ASN A 66 24.34 -1.79 -58.00
CA ASN A 66 24.78 -2.23 -59.32
C ASN A 66 23.63 -2.91 -60.10
N ASN A 67 22.89 -2.11 -60.89
CA ASN A 67 21.78 -2.58 -61.72
C ASN A 67 22.18 -3.61 -62.78
N SER A 68 23.45 -3.67 -63.19
CA SER A 68 23.91 -4.71 -64.14
C SER A 68 23.89 -6.14 -63.58
N GLN A 69 23.64 -6.27 -62.27
CA GLN A 69 23.42 -7.57 -61.63
C GLN A 69 21.96 -8.00 -61.65
N CYS A 70 21.03 -7.13 -62.03
CA CYS A 70 19.60 -7.43 -62.05
C CYS A 70 19.12 -7.68 -63.49
N GLU A 71 18.00 -8.39 -63.62
CA GLU A 71 17.33 -8.55 -64.91
C GLU A 71 16.92 -7.22 -65.54
N VAL A 72 16.81 -7.22 -66.88
CA VAL A 72 16.46 -6.02 -67.65
C VAL A 72 15.10 -5.50 -67.19
N GLY A 73 15.08 -4.27 -66.66
CA GLY A 73 13.89 -3.63 -66.11
C GLY A 73 13.82 -3.58 -64.58
N SER A 74 14.70 -4.31 -63.87
CA SER A 74 14.86 -4.23 -62.42
C SER A 74 16.05 -3.36 -62.03
N VAL A 75 16.00 -2.78 -60.83
CA VAL A 75 17.14 -2.05 -60.24
C VAL A 75 17.61 -2.71 -58.96
N CYS A 76 18.88 -2.48 -58.63
CA CYS A 76 19.46 -2.92 -57.37
C CYS A 76 19.14 -1.89 -56.28
N GLY A 77 17.98 -1.99 -55.65
CA GLY A 77 17.50 -1.04 -54.66
C GLY A 77 17.88 -1.43 -53.23
N ARG A 78 18.02 -0.43 -52.33
CA ARG A 78 18.09 -0.66 -50.88
C ARG A 78 16.75 -1.11 -50.35
N TYR A 79 16.77 -1.95 -49.31
CA TYR A 79 15.55 -2.45 -48.68
C TYR A 79 15.60 -2.44 -47.13
N ASN A 80 16.66 -1.95 -46.48
CA ASN A 80 16.71 -1.70 -45.02
C ASN A 80 17.78 -0.64 -44.65
N GLN A 81 17.77 -0.14 -43.40
CA GLN A 81 18.75 0.84 -42.88
C GLN A 81 20.04 0.20 -42.35
N ASN A 82 19.98 -1.03 -41.82
CA ASN A 82 21.13 -1.70 -41.23
C ASN A 82 21.98 -2.42 -42.29
N SER A 83 23.07 -1.77 -42.68
CA SER A 83 24.22 -2.31 -43.45
C SER A 83 24.01 -2.58 -44.95
N ASN A 84 24.14 -1.56 -45.82
CA ASN A 84 24.45 -1.69 -47.26
C ASN A 84 23.77 -2.88 -48.00
N SER A 85 22.51 -3.20 -47.66
CA SER A 85 21.81 -4.37 -48.17
C SER A 85 20.91 -3.95 -49.32
N PHE A 86 21.17 -4.53 -50.49
CA PHE A 86 20.46 -4.22 -51.72
C PHE A 86 19.90 -5.50 -52.33
N MET A 87 18.75 -5.41 -52.96
CA MET A 87 18.16 -6.49 -53.74
C MET A 87 17.66 -5.97 -55.10
N CYS A 88 17.50 -6.86 -56.06
CA CYS A 88 16.90 -6.55 -57.34
C CYS A 88 15.38 -6.42 -57.18
N CYS A 89 14.81 -5.30 -57.60
CA CYS A 89 13.37 -5.04 -57.52
C CYS A 89 12.87 -4.39 -58.81
N ALA A 90 11.70 -4.83 -59.27
CA ALA A 90 11.05 -4.28 -60.46
C ALA A 90 10.47 -2.88 -60.18
N ASN A 91 9.94 -2.68 -58.97
CA ASN A 91 9.45 -1.39 -58.50
C ASN A 91 10.48 -0.74 -57.57
N ASN A 92 10.81 0.51 -57.86
CA ASN A 92 11.77 1.27 -57.08
C ASN A 92 11.45 2.76 -57.06
N GLU A 93 11.92 3.42 -56.01
CA GLU A 93 11.92 4.88 -55.90
C GLU A 93 13.32 5.38 -55.57
N VAL A 94 13.66 6.58 -56.05
CA VAL A 94 14.99 7.17 -55.81
C VAL A 94 14.88 8.24 -54.74
N HIS A 95 15.44 7.96 -53.57
CA HIS A 95 15.47 8.86 -52.42
C HIS A 95 16.92 9.26 -52.12
N GLY A 96 17.22 10.56 -52.10
CA GLY A 96 18.58 11.07 -51.83
C GLY A 96 19.65 10.58 -52.82
N GLY A 97 19.27 10.22 -54.05
CA GLY A 97 20.16 9.67 -55.08
C GLY A 97 20.42 8.15 -54.98
N VAL A 98 19.72 7.45 -54.08
CA VAL A 98 19.80 5.99 -53.92
C VAL A 98 18.47 5.36 -54.31
N ALA A 99 18.49 4.33 -55.16
CA ALA A 99 17.29 3.54 -55.46
C ALA A 99 16.92 2.67 -54.24
N TRP A 100 15.65 2.70 -53.86
CA TRP A 100 15.01 1.88 -52.83
C TRP A 100 13.96 1.00 -53.48
N CYS A 101 13.85 -0.25 -53.04
CA CYS A 101 12.78 -1.13 -53.51
C CYS A 101 11.45 -0.67 -52.91
N ALA A 102 10.45 -0.45 -53.77
CA ALA A 102 9.16 0.11 -53.40
C ALA A 102 8.09 -0.98 -53.30
N ASN A 103 7.79 -1.38 -52.06
CA ASN A 103 6.82 -2.41 -51.70
C ASN A 103 5.39 -1.86 -51.73
N ARG A 104 4.43 -2.69 -52.10
CA ARG A 104 3.00 -2.33 -52.17
C ARG A 104 2.35 -2.35 -50.79
N GLU A 105 1.16 -1.76 -50.70
CA GLU A 105 0.34 -1.84 -49.49
C GLU A 105 0.10 -3.30 -49.06
N GLY A 106 0.28 -3.59 -47.76
CA GLY A 106 0.24 -4.93 -47.17
C GLY A 106 1.53 -5.75 -47.29
N GLU A 107 2.52 -5.30 -48.07
CA GLU A 107 3.82 -5.97 -48.16
C GLU A 107 4.75 -5.55 -47.02
N ARG A 108 5.61 -6.47 -46.58
CA ARG A 108 6.53 -6.24 -45.47
C ARG A 108 7.47 -5.08 -45.79
N CYS A 109 7.62 -4.20 -44.83
CA CYS A 109 8.62 -3.15 -44.86
C CYS A 109 9.60 -3.35 -43.69
N SER A 110 10.73 -2.68 -43.75
CA SER A 110 11.81 -2.78 -42.77
C SER A 110 11.77 -1.64 -41.77
N ASP A 111 11.57 -1.99 -40.50
CA ASP A 111 11.90 -1.18 -39.31
C ASP A 111 11.39 0.27 -39.31
N GLY A 112 10.19 0.55 -39.85
CA GLY A 112 9.57 1.89 -39.83
C GLY A 112 10.04 2.86 -40.93
N ILE A 113 10.67 2.34 -42.00
CA ILE A 113 11.25 3.15 -43.09
C ILE A 113 10.24 3.33 -44.21
N ASN A 114 9.79 4.56 -44.47
CA ASN A 114 8.78 4.85 -45.50
C ASN A 114 9.32 4.72 -46.93
N GLU A 115 10.62 4.89 -47.12
CA GLU A 115 11.29 4.90 -48.43
C GLU A 115 11.29 3.53 -49.13
N ASN A 116 10.92 2.47 -48.41
CA ASN A 116 10.70 1.15 -49.01
C ASN A 116 9.23 0.88 -49.38
N CYS A 117 8.35 1.86 -49.21
CA CYS A 117 6.94 1.78 -49.54
C CYS A 117 6.65 2.60 -50.79
N ALA A 118 5.71 2.13 -51.61
CA ALA A 118 5.26 2.86 -52.79
C ALA A 118 4.60 4.20 -52.41
N HIS A 119 4.74 5.20 -53.29
CA HIS A 119 4.31 6.58 -53.09
C HIS A 119 2.99 6.75 -52.30
N GLY A 120 3.11 7.40 -51.13
CA GLY A 120 1.99 7.74 -50.25
C GLY A 120 1.70 6.75 -49.13
N ALA A 121 2.28 5.54 -49.17
CA ALA A 121 2.21 4.58 -48.07
C ALA A 121 3.32 4.82 -47.04
N ILE A 122 3.04 4.48 -45.79
CA ILE A 122 3.96 4.57 -44.66
C ILE A 122 4.30 3.17 -44.17
N CYS A 123 5.53 2.96 -43.74
CA CYS A 123 5.95 1.71 -43.12
C CYS A 123 5.54 1.71 -41.66
N GLY A 124 4.32 1.23 -41.40
CA GLY A 124 3.74 1.16 -40.06
C GLY A 124 4.01 -0.19 -39.40
N ARG A 125 4.13 -0.18 -38.07
CA ARG A 125 4.13 -1.38 -37.25
C ARG A 125 2.76 -2.06 -37.36
N TYR A 126 2.75 -3.39 -37.46
CA TYR A 126 1.53 -4.19 -37.56
C TYR A 126 1.44 -5.28 -36.47
N ASN A 127 2.53 -5.59 -35.76
CA ASN A 127 2.54 -6.56 -34.66
C ASN A 127 3.61 -6.19 -33.61
N ASP A 128 3.23 -6.18 -32.33
CA ASP A 128 4.12 -5.80 -31.22
C ASP A 128 5.07 -6.92 -30.77
N ASN A 129 4.62 -8.18 -30.82
CA ASN A 129 5.42 -9.31 -30.36
C ASN A 129 6.56 -9.66 -31.32
N THR A 130 6.40 -9.40 -32.62
CA THR A 130 7.40 -9.73 -33.65
C THR A 130 8.14 -8.52 -34.24
N ASN A 131 7.74 -7.28 -33.88
CA ASN A 131 8.20 -6.05 -34.54
C ASN A 131 8.04 -6.12 -36.07
N ASP A 132 6.97 -6.75 -36.57
CA ASP A 132 6.72 -6.82 -38.00
C ASP A 132 6.13 -5.48 -38.50
N TYR A 133 6.70 -4.96 -39.60
CA TYR A 133 6.22 -3.75 -40.27
C TYR A 133 5.70 -4.06 -41.67
N GLN A 134 4.70 -3.30 -42.12
CA GLN A 134 4.18 -3.37 -43.49
C GLN A 134 3.87 -1.98 -44.04
N CYS A 135 3.83 -1.86 -45.35
CA CYS A 135 3.40 -0.63 -46.01
C CYS A 135 1.87 -0.48 -45.89
N CYS A 136 1.40 0.66 -45.40
CA CYS A 136 -0.04 0.94 -45.24
C CYS A 136 -0.39 2.34 -45.71
N ALA A 137 -1.55 2.48 -46.38
CA ALA A 137 -2.08 3.78 -46.77
C ALA A 137 -2.78 4.48 -45.60
N ASN A 138 -3.35 3.71 -44.67
CA ASN A 138 -3.95 4.20 -43.43
C ASN A 138 -3.06 3.87 -42.23
N TYR A 139 -2.77 4.87 -41.40
CA TYR A 139 -1.89 4.74 -40.26
C TYR A 139 -2.26 5.69 -39.12
N GLU A 140 -1.85 5.36 -37.90
CA GLU A 140 -1.91 6.22 -36.72
C GLU A 140 -0.52 6.35 -36.07
N ILE A 141 -0.29 7.42 -35.29
CA ILE A 141 0.98 7.65 -34.61
C ILE A 141 0.73 7.63 -33.10
N HIS A 142 1.28 6.62 -32.43
CA HIS A 142 1.15 6.39 -30.98
C HIS A 142 2.55 6.38 -30.35
N GLY A 143 2.80 7.24 -29.36
CA GLY A 143 4.10 7.32 -28.68
C GLY A 143 5.29 7.65 -29.60
N GLY A 144 5.05 8.24 -30.77
CA GLY A 144 6.08 8.51 -31.78
C GLY A 144 6.39 7.33 -32.72
N VAL A 145 5.65 6.22 -32.61
CA VAL A 145 5.71 5.06 -33.51
C VAL A 145 4.51 5.07 -34.44
N THR A 146 4.73 4.88 -35.74
CA THR A 146 3.65 4.77 -36.72
C THR A 146 3.12 3.34 -36.80
N TRP A 147 1.82 3.18 -36.76
CA TRP A 147 1.09 1.93 -36.80
C TRP A 147 0.18 1.86 -38.00
N CYS A 148 0.12 0.72 -38.68
CA CYS A 148 -0.87 0.52 -39.73
C CYS A 148 -2.25 0.43 -39.12
N ALA A 149 -3.21 1.23 -39.57
CA ALA A 149 -4.53 1.31 -38.96
C ALA A 149 -5.55 0.44 -39.71
N VAL A 150 -6.26 -0.40 -38.97
CA VAL A 150 -7.28 -1.32 -39.46
C VAL A 150 -8.66 -0.80 -39.08
N ALA A 151 -9.57 -0.79 -40.05
CA ALA A 151 -10.95 -0.36 -39.85
C ALA A 151 -11.74 -1.34 -38.97
N GLU A 152 -12.88 -0.90 -38.45
CA GLU A 152 -13.81 -1.74 -37.70
C GLU A 152 -14.16 -3.04 -38.45
N GLY A 153 -14.15 -4.17 -37.74
CA GLY A 153 -14.32 -5.53 -38.25
C GLY A 153 -13.06 -6.13 -38.90
N GLY A 154 -11.99 -5.36 -39.09
CA GLY A 154 -10.73 -5.86 -39.63
C GLY A 154 -9.88 -6.56 -38.57
N ALA A 155 -9.06 -7.52 -39.01
CA ALA A 155 -8.19 -8.28 -38.12
C ALA A 155 -7.08 -7.40 -37.54
N CYS A 156 -6.97 -7.39 -36.22
CA CYS A 156 -5.85 -6.80 -35.51
C CYS A 156 -5.01 -7.91 -34.87
N SER A 157 -3.76 -7.61 -34.54
CA SER A 157 -2.89 -8.57 -33.86
C SER A 157 -3.06 -8.43 -32.34
N ASP A 158 -3.03 -9.57 -31.64
CA ASP A 158 -2.63 -9.71 -30.22
C ASP A 158 -3.23 -8.78 -29.13
N GLY A 159 -4.35 -8.11 -29.43
CA GLY A 159 -5.06 -7.24 -28.48
C GLY A 159 -4.48 -5.84 -28.37
N VAL A 160 -3.77 -5.37 -29.40
CA VAL A 160 -3.09 -4.06 -29.47
C VAL A 160 -3.95 -3.07 -30.25
N ASN A 161 -4.43 -2.01 -29.59
CA ASN A 161 -5.35 -1.03 -30.17
C ASN A 161 -4.70 -0.12 -31.21
N GLU A 162 -3.38 0.02 -31.20
CA GLU A 162 -2.63 0.94 -32.04
C GLU A 162 -2.75 0.58 -33.53
N ASN A 163 -3.12 -0.68 -33.81
CA ASN A 163 -3.45 -1.19 -35.14
C ASN A 163 -4.94 -0.99 -35.50
N CYS A 164 -5.74 -0.36 -34.63
CA CYS A 164 -7.16 -0.08 -34.85
C CYS A 164 -7.38 1.42 -35.04
N VAL A 165 -8.33 1.78 -35.91
CA VAL A 165 -8.71 3.19 -36.11
C VAL A 165 -9.27 3.81 -34.83
N GLN A 166 -9.04 5.11 -34.66
CA GLN A 166 -9.48 5.91 -33.53
C GLN A 166 -10.96 5.65 -33.18
N GLY A 167 -11.22 5.31 -31.92
CA GLY A 167 -12.56 4.98 -31.42
C GLY A 167 -12.93 3.50 -31.46
N THR A 168 -12.01 2.62 -31.86
CA THR A 168 -12.18 1.16 -31.79
C THR A 168 -11.08 0.51 -30.95
N VAL A 169 -11.35 -0.69 -30.41
CA VAL A 169 -10.36 -1.48 -29.66
C VAL A 169 -10.09 -2.80 -30.37
N CYS A 170 -8.88 -3.34 -30.22
CA CYS A 170 -8.52 -4.65 -30.73
C CYS A 170 -9.05 -5.74 -29.79
N GLY A 171 -10.29 -6.16 -30.01
CA GLY A 171 -10.98 -7.15 -29.18
C GLY A 171 -10.99 -8.55 -29.77
N GLN A 172 -11.11 -9.58 -28.94
CA GLN A 172 -11.27 -10.95 -29.41
C GLN A 172 -12.61 -11.09 -30.16
N SER A 173 -12.58 -11.66 -31.37
CA SER A 173 -13.80 -11.92 -32.13
C SER A 173 -14.58 -13.09 -31.50
N GLY A 174 -15.90 -12.93 -31.33
CA GLY A 174 -16.86 -13.86 -30.71
C GLY A 174 -16.45 -15.34 -30.54
N ALA A 175 -16.74 -15.86 -29.34
CA ALA A 175 -16.41 -17.18 -28.80
C ALA A 175 -14.90 -17.41 -28.55
N LEU A 176 -14.58 -17.85 -27.32
CA LEU A 176 -13.27 -18.29 -26.83
C LEU A 176 -12.66 -19.49 -27.62
N VAL A 177 -13.13 -19.78 -28.83
CA VAL A 177 -12.79 -20.98 -29.62
C VAL A 177 -12.22 -20.64 -31.00
N THR A 178 -12.50 -19.47 -31.59
CA THR A 178 -11.89 -19.03 -32.86
C THR A 178 -10.81 -17.98 -32.61
N ARG A 179 -9.54 -18.36 -32.79
CA ARG A 179 -8.36 -17.51 -32.56
C ARG A 179 -8.29 -16.36 -33.58
N GLY A 180 -8.79 -15.18 -33.21
CA GLY A 180 -8.61 -13.94 -33.95
C GLY A 180 -8.97 -12.73 -33.09
N TYR A 181 -8.22 -11.63 -33.25
CA TYR A 181 -8.61 -10.32 -32.74
C TYR A 181 -9.11 -9.47 -33.92
N GLN A 182 -10.07 -8.60 -33.65
CA GLN A 182 -10.61 -7.65 -34.62
C GLN A 182 -10.83 -6.28 -33.98
N CYS A 183 -10.75 -5.22 -34.78
CA CYS A 183 -11.10 -3.89 -34.31
C CYS A 183 -12.61 -3.77 -34.15
N CYS A 184 -13.11 -3.38 -32.99
CA CYS A 184 -14.54 -3.20 -32.75
C CYS A 184 -14.82 -1.94 -31.93
N SER A 185 -15.88 -1.20 -32.30
CA SER A 185 -16.38 -0.07 -31.52
C SER A 185 -17.25 -0.52 -30.34
N ASN A 186 -17.94 -1.65 -30.50
CA ASN A 186 -18.79 -2.26 -29.48
C ASN A 186 -18.10 -3.49 -28.87
N TRP A 187 -17.70 -3.37 -27.61
CA TRP A 187 -16.93 -4.38 -26.90
C TRP A 187 -17.24 -4.33 -25.41
N ILE A 188 -16.95 -5.43 -24.70
CA ILE A 188 -17.00 -5.50 -23.24
C ILE A 188 -15.72 -6.17 -22.71
N PRO A 189 -15.27 -5.80 -21.50
CA PRO A 189 -14.14 -6.45 -20.86
C PRO A 189 -14.50 -7.87 -20.40
N ILE A 190 -13.76 -8.88 -20.86
CA ILE A 190 -13.85 -10.25 -20.33
C ILE A 190 -12.43 -10.77 -20.13
N ASN A 191 -12.15 -11.30 -18.95
CA ASN A 191 -10.84 -11.86 -18.60
C ASN A 191 -9.67 -10.89 -18.86
N GLY A 192 -9.84 -9.60 -18.52
CA GLY A 192 -8.82 -8.58 -18.73
C GLY A 192 -8.51 -8.25 -20.20
N ILE A 193 -9.31 -8.76 -21.15
CA ILE A 193 -9.17 -8.57 -22.60
C ILE A 193 -10.47 -7.95 -23.14
N ALA A 194 -10.37 -7.03 -24.10
CA ALA A 194 -11.55 -6.55 -24.81
C ALA A 194 -12.15 -7.69 -25.66
N VAL A 195 -13.44 -7.95 -25.53
CA VAL A 195 -14.15 -8.92 -26.38
C VAL A 195 -15.18 -8.19 -27.21
N CYS A 196 -15.08 -8.35 -28.53
CA CYS A 196 -16.00 -7.71 -29.46
C CYS A 196 -17.38 -8.34 -29.33
N VAL A 197 -18.39 -7.52 -29.03
CA VAL A 197 -19.76 -8.01 -28.87
C VAL A 197 -20.46 -7.99 -30.21
N LEU A 198 -21.03 -9.12 -30.60
CA LEU A 198 -21.74 -9.28 -31.87
C LEU A 198 -23.09 -8.51 -31.90
N GLN A 199 -23.66 -8.16 -30.73
CA GLN A 199 -24.88 -7.34 -30.60
C GLN A 199 -24.84 -6.46 -29.35
N GLY A 200 -25.54 -5.32 -29.37
CA GLY A 200 -25.67 -4.44 -28.20
C GLY A 200 -26.23 -5.19 -26.99
N SER A 201 -25.88 -4.73 -25.78
CA SER A 201 -26.44 -5.15 -24.49
C SER A 201 -27.90 -5.63 -24.58
N ILE A 202 -28.27 -6.66 -23.80
CA ILE A 202 -29.67 -7.11 -23.65
C ILE A 202 -30.55 -5.99 -23.05
N ALA A 203 -29.96 -4.85 -22.65
CA ALA A 203 -30.64 -3.63 -22.25
C ALA A 203 -31.82 -3.32 -23.18
N VAL A 204 -33.01 -3.54 -22.64
CA VAL A 204 -34.29 -3.28 -23.29
C VAL A 204 -34.70 -1.84 -23.04
N ASP A 205 -35.24 -1.19 -24.06
CA ASP A 205 -35.88 0.11 -23.92
C ASP A 205 -37.06 0.03 -22.92
N GLY A 206 -37.40 1.13 -22.27
CA GLY A 206 -38.46 1.23 -21.27
C GLY A 206 -39.84 0.79 -21.78
N SER A 207 -40.06 0.81 -23.09
CA SER A 207 -41.26 0.29 -23.75
C SER A 207 -41.38 -1.24 -23.80
N ALA A 208 -40.31 -1.98 -23.50
CA ALA A 208 -40.37 -3.43 -23.45
C ALA A 208 -41.27 -3.89 -22.29
N LEU A 209 -41.88 -5.07 -22.44
CA LEU A 209 -42.69 -5.64 -21.37
C LEU A 209 -41.81 -5.97 -20.15
N PHE A 210 -42.34 -5.76 -18.95
CA PHE A 210 -41.67 -6.10 -17.71
C PHE A 210 -41.23 -7.58 -17.71
N ARG A 211 -42.12 -8.49 -18.13
CA ARG A 211 -41.85 -9.92 -18.30
C ARG A 211 -40.83 -10.31 -19.38
N GLN A 212 -40.34 -9.35 -20.15
CA GLN A 212 -39.28 -9.54 -21.16
C GLN A 212 -38.02 -8.72 -20.84
N SER A 213 -38.00 -8.12 -19.65
CA SER A 213 -36.91 -7.27 -19.18
C SER A 213 -36.01 -8.07 -18.22
N PRO A 214 -34.69 -8.10 -18.46
CA PRO A 214 -33.78 -8.95 -17.71
C PRO A 214 -33.42 -8.34 -16.35
N PHE A 215 -33.47 -9.17 -15.32
CA PHE A 215 -32.99 -8.88 -13.97
C PHE A 215 -32.08 -10.01 -13.54
N LEU A 216 -30.90 -9.65 -13.04
CA LEU A 216 -30.08 -10.60 -12.30
C LEU A 216 -30.74 -10.87 -10.93
N MET A 217 -31.11 -12.12 -10.70
CA MET A 217 -31.78 -12.59 -9.50
C MET A 217 -30.88 -13.50 -8.66
N THR A 218 -30.90 -13.29 -7.35
CA THR A 218 -30.29 -14.21 -6.39
C THR A 218 -31.32 -15.23 -5.88
N HIS A 219 -30.99 -16.51 -5.97
CA HIS A 219 -31.79 -17.60 -5.43
C HIS A 219 -31.72 -17.60 -3.89
N ASP A 220 -32.84 -17.84 -3.20
CA ASP A 220 -32.91 -17.94 -1.73
C ASP A 220 -32.14 -16.80 -1.04
N SER A 221 -32.45 -15.56 -1.44
CA SER A 221 -31.57 -14.39 -1.26
C SER A 221 -31.23 -14.10 0.20
N ALA A 222 -32.14 -14.41 1.12
CA ALA A 222 -31.95 -14.14 2.54
C ALA A 222 -30.89 -15.03 3.21
N THR A 223 -30.44 -16.10 2.57
CA THR A 223 -29.42 -17.01 3.14
C THR A 223 -28.08 -16.32 3.40
N GLY A 224 -27.85 -15.12 2.83
CA GLY A 224 -26.75 -14.23 3.17
C GLY A 224 -26.65 -13.84 4.65
N TYR A 225 -27.75 -13.97 5.41
CA TYR A 225 -27.77 -13.75 6.85
C TYR A 225 -27.49 -15.01 7.69
N ALA A 226 -27.38 -16.19 7.07
CA ALA A 226 -27.15 -17.44 7.79
C ALA A 226 -25.69 -17.52 8.32
N GLY A 227 -25.34 -16.84 9.42
CA GLY A 227 -23.95 -16.61 9.88
C GLY A 227 -23.15 -17.81 10.47
N GLY A 228 -21.88 -17.55 10.87
CA GLY A 228 -20.87 -18.54 11.30
C GLY A 228 -21.09 -19.22 12.67
N GLY A 229 -22.22 -18.96 13.33
CA GLY A 229 -22.67 -19.71 14.51
C GLY A 229 -23.45 -20.99 14.17
N LEU A 230 -23.77 -21.21 12.90
CA LEU A 230 -24.45 -22.41 12.42
C LEU A 230 -23.43 -23.54 12.21
N ASN A 231 -23.77 -24.74 12.68
CA ASN A 231 -23.03 -25.95 12.30
C ASN A 231 -23.38 -26.29 10.85
N ALA A 232 -22.41 -26.20 9.93
CA ALA A 232 -22.54 -26.49 8.49
C ALA A 232 -23.39 -25.48 7.67
N PRO A 233 -22.99 -24.19 7.58
CA PRO A 233 -23.70 -23.18 6.79
C PRO A 233 -23.77 -23.50 5.28
N ASN A 234 -22.79 -24.25 4.76
CA ASN A 234 -22.70 -24.62 3.34
C ASN A 234 -23.83 -25.54 2.87
N MET A 235 -24.62 -26.12 3.79
CA MET A 235 -25.81 -26.91 3.48
C MET A 235 -27.03 -26.06 3.15
N ILE A 236 -26.97 -24.74 3.35
CA ILE A 236 -28.14 -23.86 3.26
C ILE A 236 -27.81 -22.56 2.51
N ARG A 237 -26.57 -22.09 2.53
CA ARG A 237 -26.23 -20.83 1.88
C ARG A 237 -26.23 -20.97 0.36
N THR A 238 -27.10 -20.18 -0.27
CA THR A 238 -26.98 -19.83 -1.68
C THR A 238 -26.16 -18.55 -1.76
N GLN A 239 -26.51 -17.52 -0.98
CA GLN A 239 -25.78 -16.26 -0.91
C GLN A 239 -24.87 -16.20 0.30
N GLY A 240 -23.67 -15.63 0.13
CA GLY A 240 -22.71 -15.43 1.22
C GLY A 240 -22.60 -13.98 1.72
N VAL A 241 -23.40 -13.06 1.16
CA VAL A 241 -23.46 -11.64 1.55
C VAL A 241 -24.92 -11.22 1.78
N ASP A 242 -25.15 -10.22 2.63
CA ASP A 242 -26.49 -9.69 2.92
C ASP A 242 -27.14 -9.01 1.69
N PHE A 243 -28.39 -8.58 1.80
CA PHE A 243 -29.12 -7.99 0.67
C PHE A 243 -28.40 -6.77 0.06
N VAL A 244 -27.78 -5.92 0.88
CA VAL A 244 -27.06 -4.74 0.38
C VAL A 244 -25.78 -5.16 -0.34
N GLY A 245 -25.07 -6.16 0.19
CA GLY A 245 -23.93 -6.79 -0.50
C GLY A 245 -24.33 -7.41 -1.83
N GLN A 246 -25.50 -8.06 -1.92
CA GLN A 246 -26.03 -8.60 -3.17
C GLN A 246 -26.33 -7.49 -4.18
N LEU A 247 -26.96 -6.37 -3.77
CA LEU A 247 -27.20 -5.20 -4.65
C LEU A 247 -25.88 -4.60 -5.16
N ALA A 248 -24.90 -4.48 -4.28
CA ALA A 248 -23.56 -4.01 -4.62
C ALA A 248 -22.86 -4.95 -5.61
N CYS A 249 -23.12 -6.26 -5.52
CA CYS A 249 -22.67 -7.27 -6.48
C CYS A 249 -23.52 -7.38 -7.75
N GLY A 250 -24.47 -6.46 -7.95
CA GLY A 250 -25.27 -6.36 -9.18
C GLY A 250 -26.63 -7.04 -9.13
N ALA A 251 -27.08 -7.64 -8.03
CA ALA A 251 -28.44 -8.19 -7.97
C ALA A 251 -29.48 -7.06 -8.15
N ARG A 252 -30.52 -7.33 -8.94
CA ARG A 252 -31.68 -6.42 -9.13
C ARG A 252 -33.01 -7.12 -8.89
N ALA A 253 -32.98 -8.40 -8.55
CA ALA A 253 -34.14 -9.12 -8.05
C ALA A 253 -33.76 -10.12 -6.96
N PHE A 254 -34.69 -10.39 -6.05
CA PHE A 254 -34.51 -11.32 -4.92
C PHE A 254 -35.60 -12.38 -4.90
N ASP A 255 -35.25 -13.67 -4.91
CA ASP A 255 -36.15 -14.73 -4.42
C ASP A 255 -36.18 -14.69 -2.89
N MET A 256 -37.30 -14.21 -2.35
CA MET A 256 -37.48 -13.94 -0.93
C MET A 256 -38.55 -14.87 -0.34
N ARG A 257 -38.10 -15.77 0.53
CA ARG A 257 -38.96 -16.75 1.20
C ARG A 257 -39.18 -16.39 2.67
N THR A 258 -40.44 -16.36 3.10
CA THR A 258 -40.81 -15.81 4.41
C THR A 258 -41.46 -16.83 5.35
N MET A 259 -41.22 -16.63 6.64
CA MET A 259 -41.70 -17.47 7.75
C MET A 259 -42.31 -16.56 8.82
N LYS A 260 -43.64 -16.59 8.94
CA LYS A 260 -44.37 -15.95 10.04
C LYS A 260 -44.19 -16.76 11.33
N LYS A 261 -43.71 -16.11 12.37
CA LYS A 261 -43.52 -16.72 13.70
C LYS A 261 -44.63 -16.28 14.65
N GLY A 262 -45.31 -17.25 15.26
CA GLY A 262 -46.39 -16.99 16.22
C GLY A 262 -47.71 -16.56 15.56
N ASP A 263 -48.56 -15.86 16.31
CA ASP A 263 -49.95 -15.60 15.91
C ASP A 263 -50.13 -14.31 15.08
N THR A 264 -49.14 -13.41 15.09
CA THR A 264 -49.20 -12.08 14.43
C THR A 264 -48.19 -11.97 13.29
N PHE A 265 -48.39 -11.03 12.36
CA PHE A 265 -47.46 -10.72 11.27
C PHE A 265 -46.32 -9.74 11.69
N GLU A 266 -46.14 -9.52 13.00
CA GLU A 266 -45.05 -8.67 13.49
C GLU A 266 -43.67 -9.32 13.37
N ASP A 267 -43.61 -10.65 13.44
CA ASP A 267 -42.36 -11.43 13.35
C ASP A 267 -42.39 -12.29 12.08
N VAL A 268 -42.12 -11.66 10.94
CA VAL A 268 -41.91 -12.32 9.66
C VAL A 268 -40.42 -12.37 9.39
N SER A 269 -39.85 -13.56 9.49
CA SER A 269 -38.42 -13.83 9.22
C SER A 269 -38.25 -14.52 7.87
N PHE A 270 -37.00 -14.78 7.49
CA PHE A 270 -36.69 -15.53 6.27
C PHE A 270 -36.47 -17.02 6.53
N HIS A 271 -36.59 -17.84 5.49
CA HIS A 271 -36.21 -19.24 5.57
C HIS A 271 -35.59 -19.76 4.27
N HIS A 272 -34.90 -20.89 4.37
CA HIS A 272 -34.52 -21.72 3.22
C HIS A 272 -34.53 -23.19 3.66
N GLY A 273 -35.22 -24.07 2.94
CA GLY A 273 -35.26 -25.49 3.29
C GLY A 273 -36.32 -26.29 2.54
N SER A 274 -36.39 -27.58 2.85
CA SER A 274 -37.32 -28.52 2.23
C SER A 274 -38.53 -28.79 3.12
N PHE A 275 -39.73 -28.69 2.52
CA PHE A 275 -41.01 -28.88 3.19
C PHE A 275 -41.74 -30.10 2.65
N SER A 276 -42.25 -30.95 3.53
CA SER A 276 -43.05 -32.12 3.17
C SER A 276 -44.04 -32.49 4.27
N GLY A 277 -45.27 -32.82 3.90
CA GLY A 277 -46.29 -33.30 4.84
C GLY A 277 -46.64 -32.32 5.97
N GLY A 278 -46.65 -31.01 5.70
CA GLY A 278 -46.92 -29.96 6.69
C GLY A 278 -45.79 -29.77 7.72
N ARG A 279 -44.56 -30.17 7.35
CA ARG A 279 -43.37 -30.00 8.17
C ARG A 279 -42.20 -29.49 7.35
N MET A 280 -41.39 -28.64 7.95
CA MET A 280 -40.03 -28.38 7.50
C MET A 280 -39.20 -29.61 7.84
N THR A 281 -38.76 -30.36 6.83
CA THR A 281 -37.99 -31.59 7.00
C THR A 281 -36.57 -31.26 7.43
N TYR A 282 -35.94 -30.33 6.71
CA TYR A 282 -34.62 -29.77 6.99
C TYR A 282 -34.59 -28.35 6.43
N GLY A 283 -34.18 -27.36 7.21
CA GLY A 283 -34.13 -25.97 6.75
C GLY A 283 -33.54 -25.02 7.77
N TRP A 284 -33.50 -23.74 7.42
CA TRP A 284 -33.03 -22.65 8.25
C TRP A 284 -34.12 -21.59 8.38
N ILE A 285 -34.26 -21.04 9.58
CA ILE A 285 -35.07 -19.85 9.83
C ILE A 285 -34.15 -18.76 10.35
N SER A 286 -34.17 -17.63 9.66
CA SER A 286 -33.40 -16.43 9.98
C SER A 286 -33.78 -15.84 11.33
N ASP A 287 -32.79 -15.26 12.01
CA ASP A 287 -32.98 -14.38 13.16
C ASP A 287 -33.32 -12.93 12.76
N GLN A 288 -33.10 -12.58 11.48
CA GLN A 288 -33.44 -11.30 10.90
C GLN A 288 -34.87 -11.33 10.36
N THR A 289 -35.55 -10.21 10.51
CA THR A 289 -36.93 -10.01 10.07
C THR A 289 -37.04 -9.14 8.84
N VAL A 290 -38.18 -9.21 8.16
CA VAL A 290 -38.54 -8.32 7.04
C VAL A 290 -38.47 -6.86 7.49
N ARG A 291 -39.02 -6.54 8.67
CA ARG A 291 -39.03 -5.17 9.21
C ARG A 291 -37.63 -4.61 9.50
N GLU A 292 -36.64 -5.46 9.76
CA GLU A 292 -35.25 -5.03 10.01
C GLU A 292 -34.41 -4.90 8.73
N THR A 293 -34.73 -5.67 7.70
CA THR A 293 -33.86 -5.84 6.52
C THR A 293 -34.36 -5.07 5.31
N ILE A 294 -35.67 -4.99 5.07
CA ILE A 294 -36.23 -4.23 3.95
C ILE A 294 -35.87 -2.74 3.97
N PRO A 295 -35.82 -2.04 5.12
CA PRO A 295 -35.35 -0.66 5.15
C PRO A 295 -33.94 -0.45 4.58
N GLN A 296 -33.08 -1.48 4.62
CA GLN A 296 -31.73 -1.42 4.06
C GLN A 296 -31.76 -1.43 2.52
N ILE A 297 -32.65 -2.23 1.93
CA ILE A 297 -32.90 -2.26 0.48
C ILE A 297 -33.50 -0.92 0.03
N ILE A 298 -34.47 -0.39 0.78
CA ILE A 298 -35.09 0.91 0.51
C ILE A 298 -34.02 2.02 0.47
N ASN A 299 -33.15 2.08 1.48
CA ASN A 299 -32.06 3.05 1.54
C ASN A 299 -31.08 2.91 0.36
N TRP A 300 -30.77 1.68 -0.07
CA TRP A 300 -29.94 1.47 -1.27
C TRP A 300 -30.65 1.98 -2.53
N CYS A 301 -31.95 1.70 -2.70
CA CYS A 301 -32.73 2.16 -3.85
C CYS A 301 -32.83 3.70 -3.91
N GLN A 302 -32.91 4.38 -2.77
CA GLN A 302 -32.88 5.85 -2.69
C GLN A 302 -31.56 6.44 -3.22
N GLN A 303 -30.45 5.73 -3.01
CA GLN A 303 -29.13 6.11 -3.52
C GLN A 303 -28.96 5.79 -5.02
N HIS A 304 -29.81 4.91 -5.56
CA HIS A 304 -29.78 4.44 -6.95
C HIS A 304 -31.12 4.68 -7.66
N PRO A 305 -31.58 5.94 -7.79
CA PRO A 305 -32.95 6.25 -8.21
C PRO A 305 -33.32 5.80 -9.64
N ASN A 306 -32.32 5.47 -10.46
CA ASN A 306 -32.54 4.98 -11.83
C ASN A 306 -32.78 3.46 -11.90
N GLU A 307 -32.30 2.72 -10.90
CA GLU A 307 -32.37 1.27 -10.87
C GLU A 307 -33.74 0.82 -10.34
N LEU A 308 -34.27 -0.26 -10.90
CA LEU A 308 -35.46 -0.95 -10.38
C LEU A 308 -35.01 -2.23 -9.69
N VAL A 309 -35.37 -2.37 -8.41
CA VAL A 309 -35.18 -3.61 -7.64
C VAL A 309 -36.51 -4.32 -7.48
N VAL A 310 -36.54 -5.63 -7.68
CA VAL A 310 -37.75 -6.45 -7.57
C VAL A 310 -37.62 -7.50 -6.45
N ILE A 311 -38.57 -7.55 -5.53
CA ILE A 311 -38.70 -8.62 -4.53
C ILE A 311 -39.75 -9.60 -5.04
N LEU A 312 -39.36 -10.85 -5.28
CA LEU A 312 -40.28 -11.94 -5.51
C LEU A 312 -40.58 -12.61 -4.17
N LEU A 313 -41.81 -12.43 -3.70
CA LEU A 313 -42.27 -13.06 -2.48
C LEU A 313 -42.82 -14.46 -2.80
N SER A 314 -42.08 -15.50 -2.42
CA SER A 314 -42.42 -16.90 -2.69
C SER A 314 -42.38 -17.74 -1.41
N HIS A 315 -42.93 -18.96 -1.45
CA HIS A 315 -42.80 -19.96 -0.37
C HIS A 315 -43.08 -19.41 1.04
N CYS A 316 -44.27 -18.83 1.26
CA CYS A 316 -44.63 -18.26 2.55
C CYS A 316 -45.16 -19.33 3.49
N TYR A 317 -44.57 -19.43 4.69
CA TYR A 317 -44.97 -20.40 5.70
C TYR A 317 -45.23 -19.71 7.04
N GLU A 318 -45.99 -20.39 7.91
CA GLU A 318 -46.12 -20.03 9.31
C GLU A 318 -45.72 -21.18 10.24
N THR A 319 -45.26 -20.82 11.43
CA THR A 319 -44.98 -21.81 12.48
C THR A 319 -45.33 -21.28 13.88
N PRO A 320 -46.00 -22.11 14.72
CA PRO A 320 -46.47 -21.67 16.04
C PRO A 320 -45.36 -21.58 17.11
N LYS A 321 -44.16 -22.16 16.87
CA LYS A 321 -43.03 -22.19 17.83
C LYS A 321 -41.67 -22.26 17.11
N ALA A 322 -41.26 -21.20 16.41
CA ALA A 322 -39.93 -21.13 15.81
C ALA A 322 -38.84 -20.87 16.86
N THR A 323 -37.74 -21.60 16.73
CA THR A 323 -36.41 -21.17 17.17
C THR A 323 -35.63 -20.76 15.92
N THR A 324 -34.71 -19.81 16.04
CA THR A 324 -33.86 -19.34 14.94
C THR A 324 -32.71 -20.33 14.71
N GLY A 325 -32.30 -20.53 13.47
CA GLY A 325 -31.19 -21.44 13.11
C GLY A 325 -31.62 -22.66 12.28
N ILE A 326 -30.81 -23.72 12.31
CA ILE A 326 -31.10 -24.97 11.58
C ILE A 326 -32.19 -25.74 12.30
N GLU A 327 -33.25 -26.06 11.57
CA GLU A 327 -34.45 -26.71 12.06
C GLU A 327 -34.74 -28.01 11.32
N THR A 328 -35.20 -29.01 12.07
CA THR A 328 -35.58 -30.33 11.52
C THR A 328 -36.91 -30.77 12.08
N MET A 329 -37.73 -31.37 11.19
CA MET A 329 -39.06 -31.92 11.51
C MET A 329 -40.02 -30.96 12.24
N LYS A 330 -39.95 -29.65 11.96
CA LYS A 330 -40.79 -28.64 12.60
C LYS A 330 -42.15 -28.51 11.90
N PRO A 331 -43.27 -28.35 12.62
CA PRO A 331 -44.54 -27.97 12.02
C PRO A 331 -44.39 -26.64 11.29
N ALA A 332 -44.72 -26.64 10.00
CA ALA A 332 -44.77 -25.44 9.18
C ALA A 332 -45.96 -25.59 8.24
N THR A 333 -46.81 -24.57 8.20
CA THR A 333 -48.01 -24.55 7.37
C THR A 333 -47.85 -23.50 6.30
N GLU A 334 -48.08 -23.89 5.06
CA GLU A 334 -48.05 -22.96 3.93
C GLU A 334 -49.18 -21.94 4.11
N ILE A 335 -48.84 -20.67 3.94
CA ILE A 335 -49.78 -19.54 3.96
C ILE A 335 -49.69 -18.80 2.64
N SER A 336 -50.73 -18.07 2.28
CA SER A 336 -50.72 -17.32 1.02
C SER A 336 -49.70 -16.19 1.08
N CYS A 337 -48.79 -16.13 0.09
CA CYS A 337 -47.92 -14.98 -0.11
C CYS A 337 -48.68 -13.72 -0.56
N THR A 338 -49.93 -13.88 -1.01
CA THR A 338 -50.79 -12.80 -1.48
C THR A 338 -51.87 -12.39 -0.49
N SER A 339 -51.81 -12.86 0.76
CA SER A 339 -52.77 -12.40 1.77
C SER A 339 -52.54 -10.92 2.09
N ASP A 340 -53.63 -10.18 2.34
CA ASP A 340 -53.56 -8.77 2.67
C ASP A 340 -52.62 -8.53 3.86
N GLU A 341 -52.65 -9.39 4.88
CA GLU A 341 -51.80 -9.28 6.05
C GLU A 341 -50.32 -9.50 5.76
N MET A 342 -49.97 -10.41 4.83
CA MET A 342 -48.58 -10.63 4.43
C MET A 342 -48.04 -9.44 3.63
N LEU A 343 -48.82 -8.97 2.65
CA LEU A 343 -48.45 -7.81 1.83
C LEU A 343 -48.42 -6.52 2.66
N GLN A 344 -49.24 -6.43 3.71
CA GLN A 344 -49.25 -5.30 4.64
C GLN A 344 -47.90 -5.10 5.33
N VAL A 345 -47.17 -6.17 5.65
CA VAL A 345 -45.82 -6.08 6.26
C VAL A 345 -44.86 -5.23 5.42
N PHE A 346 -44.98 -5.29 4.09
CA PHE A 346 -44.13 -4.54 3.16
C PHE A 346 -44.69 -3.15 2.83
N THR A 347 -46.00 -3.04 2.62
CA THR A 347 -46.63 -1.74 2.32
C THR A 347 -46.52 -0.76 3.50
N GLU A 348 -46.55 -1.25 4.75
CA GLU A 348 -46.29 -0.43 5.95
C GLU A 348 -44.86 0.15 6.00
N LEU A 349 -43.90 -0.50 5.33
CA LEU A 349 -42.53 -0.02 5.17
C LEU A 349 -42.39 0.94 3.97
N GLY A 350 -43.47 1.19 3.23
CA GLY A 350 -43.50 2.05 2.07
C GLY A 350 -43.08 1.38 0.76
N VAL A 351 -43.13 0.04 0.68
CA VAL A 351 -42.82 -0.71 -0.55
C VAL A 351 -44.07 -0.86 -1.42
N PRO A 352 -44.07 -0.36 -2.68
CA PRO A 352 -45.11 -0.63 -3.66
C PRO A 352 -45.25 -2.12 -3.97
N VAL A 353 -46.50 -2.57 -4.05
CA VAL A 353 -46.86 -3.96 -4.35
C VAL A 353 -47.70 -3.99 -5.63
N GLU A 354 -47.40 -4.94 -6.53
CA GLU A 354 -48.30 -5.30 -7.62
C GLU A 354 -48.67 -6.79 -7.51
N SER A 355 -49.91 -7.07 -7.16
CA SER A 355 -50.43 -8.42 -6.94
C SER A 355 -51.39 -8.91 -8.02
N ASP A 356 -51.79 -8.05 -8.97
CA ASP A 356 -52.56 -8.46 -10.14
C ASP A 356 -51.62 -8.99 -11.23
N CYS A 357 -51.60 -10.31 -11.39
CA CYS A 357 -50.77 -10.94 -12.41
C CYS A 357 -51.09 -10.44 -13.82
N SER A 358 -52.33 -10.03 -14.10
CA SER A 358 -52.72 -9.50 -15.42
C SER A 358 -52.00 -8.19 -15.75
N THR A 359 -51.75 -7.37 -14.73
CA THR A 359 -50.94 -6.15 -14.84
C THR A 359 -49.48 -6.52 -15.11
N LEU A 360 -48.91 -7.45 -14.34
CA LEU A 360 -47.51 -7.91 -14.53
C LEU A 360 -47.29 -8.55 -15.91
N ASP A 361 -48.29 -9.25 -16.44
CA ASP A 361 -48.26 -9.91 -17.75
C ASP A 361 -48.22 -8.90 -18.92
N SER A 362 -48.70 -7.68 -18.69
CA SER A 362 -48.94 -6.70 -19.78
C SER A 362 -48.25 -5.36 -19.60
N MET A 363 -47.76 -5.03 -18.40
CA MET A 363 -47.10 -3.77 -18.15
C MET A 363 -45.71 -3.71 -18.79
N THR A 364 -45.34 -2.51 -19.21
CA THR A 364 -44.00 -2.17 -19.67
C THR A 364 -43.04 -1.99 -18.50
N LEU A 365 -41.73 -2.01 -18.79
CA LEU A 365 -40.70 -1.74 -17.82
C LEU A 365 -40.81 -0.32 -17.25
N ASP A 366 -41.20 0.67 -18.06
CA ASP A 366 -41.43 2.03 -17.60
C ASP A 366 -42.65 2.15 -16.69
N GLU A 367 -43.74 1.44 -17.00
CA GLU A 367 -44.90 1.35 -16.10
C GLU A 367 -44.51 0.67 -14.78
N ALA A 368 -43.70 -0.39 -14.83
CA ALA A 368 -43.19 -1.07 -13.64
C ALA A 368 -42.31 -0.14 -12.79
N LYS A 369 -41.39 0.60 -13.43
CA LYS A 369 -40.56 1.62 -12.76
C LYS A 369 -41.41 2.73 -12.14
N SER A 370 -42.46 3.17 -12.84
CA SER A 370 -43.38 4.20 -12.34
C SER A 370 -44.15 3.69 -11.12
N HIS A 371 -44.68 2.47 -11.18
CA HIS A 371 -45.42 1.84 -10.07
C HIS A 371 -44.52 1.57 -8.86
N ALA A 372 -43.27 1.17 -9.10
CA ALA A 372 -42.27 0.88 -8.08
C ALA A 372 -41.69 2.11 -7.38
N THR A 373 -42.00 3.33 -7.84
CA THR A 373 -41.41 4.55 -7.28
C THR A 373 -41.95 4.80 -5.88
N MET A 374 -41.06 4.79 -4.89
CA MET A 374 -41.40 5.04 -3.49
C MET A 374 -41.54 6.54 -3.21
N ASP A 375 -42.40 6.92 -2.26
CA ASP A 375 -42.58 8.32 -1.83
C ASP A 375 -41.27 8.97 -1.33
N THR A 376 -40.35 8.14 -0.84
CA THR A 376 -39.05 8.55 -0.32
C THR A 376 -37.94 8.62 -1.38
N GLY A 377 -38.27 8.33 -2.64
CA GLY A 377 -37.32 8.20 -3.75
C GLY A 377 -36.80 6.78 -3.91
N GLY A 378 -36.24 6.46 -5.09
CA GLY A 378 -35.85 5.11 -5.45
C GLY A 378 -37.01 4.25 -5.98
N ARG A 379 -36.69 3.08 -6.54
CA ARG A 379 -37.68 2.17 -7.13
C ARG A 379 -37.51 0.75 -6.58
N LEU A 380 -38.52 0.29 -5.85
CA LEU A 380 -38.59 -1.06 -5.28
C LEU A 380 -39.99 -1.61 -5.52
N LEU A 381 -40.08 -2.79 -6.14
CA LEU A 381 -41.35 -3.44 -6.44
C LEU A 381 -41.41 -4.79 -5.77
N LEU A 382 -42.47 -5.05 -4.99
CA LEU A 382 -42.78 -6.41 -4.55
C LEU A 382 -43.86 -7.02 -5.45
N ILE A 383 -43.60 -8.25 -5.89
CA ILE A 383 -44.55 -9.06 -6.67
C ILE A 383 -44.72 -10.45 -6.04
N PRO A 384 -45.90 -11.07 -6.16
CA PRO A 384 -46.08 -12.48 -5.87
C PRO A 384 -45.20 -13.33 -6.79
N GLY A 385 -44.29 -14.11 -6.20
CA GLY A 385 -43.28 -14.88 -6.93
C GLY A 385 -43.78 -16.22 -7.49
N GLU A 386 -42.91 -17.22 -7.40
CA GLU A 386 -43.15 -18.59 -7.88
C GLU A 386 -44.48 -19.17 -7.37
N GLY A 387 -45.22 -19.79 -8.28
CA GLY A 387 -46.51 -20.44 -7.98
C GLY A 387 -47.71 -19.48 -7.98
N TYR A 388 -47.46 -18.17 -8.11
CA TYR A 388 -48.49 -17.13 -8.19
C TYR A 388 -48.42 -16.40 -9.54
N CYS A 389 -47.66 -15.28 -9.62
CA CYS A 389 -47.55 -14.48 -10.84
C CYS A 389 -46.28 -14.77 -11.66
N VAL A 390 -45.31 -15.50 -11.10
CA VAL A 390 -44.06 -15.85 -11.80
C VAL A 390 -44.02 -17.36 -12.08
N GLU A 391 -43.73 -17.72 -13.33
CA GLU A 391 -43.50 -19.12 -13.72
C GLU A 391 -42.07 -19.55 -13.35
N SER A 392 -41.98 -20.63 -12.58
CA SER A 392 -40.71 -21.28 -12.27
C SER A 392 -40.55 -22.53 -13.12
N ASN A 393 -39.35 -22.70 -13.66
CA ASN A 393 -38.96 -23.86 -14.46
C ASN A 393 -38.05 -24.80 -13.68
N TYR A 394 -38.30 -24.94 -12.38
CA TYR A 394 -37.55 -25.81 -11.51
C TYR A 394 -37.44 -27.24 -12.08
N ASP A 395 -36.21 -27.68 -12.36
CA ASP A 395 -35.91 -29.04 -12.80
C ASP A 395 -34.92 -29.71 -11.84
N PRO A 396 -35.39 -30.64 -10.98
CA PRO A 396 -34.53 -31.34 -10.03
C PRO A 396 -33.50 -32.26 -10.70
N GLY A 397 -33.59 -32.50 -12.02
CA GLY A 397 -32.62 -33.29 -12.79
C GLY A 397 -31.33 -32.56 -13.17
N VAL A 398 -31.26 -31.24 -12.98
CA VAL A 398 -30.08 -30.41 -13.31
C VAL A 398 -29.09 -30.42 -12.14
N THR A 399 -28.21 -31.42 -12.15
CA THR A 399 -27.27 -31.69 -11.05
C THR A 399 -25.80 -31.48 -11.43
N GLY A 400 -25.50 -31.24 -12.72
CA GLY A 400 -24.15 -30.96 -13.20
C GLY A 400 -24.09 -29.86 -14.27
N GLN A 401 -22.97 -29.15 -14.34
CA GLN A 401 -22.78 -27.99 -15.23
C GLN A 401 -23.04 -28.30 -16.72
N SER A 402 -22.67 -29.49 -17.18
CA SER A 402 -22.86 -29.88 -18.58
C SER A 402 -24.33 -29.99 -19.00
N GLN A 403 -25.26 -30.07 -18.06
CA GLN A 403 -26.71 -30.14 -18.32
C GLN A 403 -27.35 -28.76 -18.41
N LEU A 404 -26.67 -27.72 -17.92
CA LEU A 404 -27.28 -26.40 -17.75
C LEU A 404 -27.54 -25.72 -19.10
N ALA A 405 -26.62 -25.82 -20.07
CA ALA A 405 -26.84 -25.24 -21.40
C ALA A 405 -28.13 -25.77 -22.07
N ASP A 406 -28.33 -27.10 -22.06
CA ASP A 406 -29.53 -27.73 -22.62
C ASP A 406 -30.80 -27.33 -21.83
N TYR A 407 -30.68 -27.16 -20.50
CA TYR A 407 -31.76 -26.66 -19.65
C TYR A 407 -32.11 -25.20 -19.97
N SER A 408 -31.12 -24.32 -20.12
CA SER A 408 -31.32 -22.91 -20.40
C SER A 408 -31.94 -22.73 -21.78
N ASP A 409 -31.44 -23.44 -22.80
CA ASP A 409 -31.99 -23.39 -24.17
C ASP A 409 -33.46 -23.79 -24.21
N ARG A 410 -33.83 -24.93 -23.60
CA ARG A 410 -35.23 -25.39 -23.62
C ARG A 410 -36.16 -24.48 -22.80
N THR A 411 -35.68 -23.97 -21.67
CA THR A 411 -36.46 -23.13 -20.75
C THR A 411 -36.70 -21.76 -21.38
N MET A 412 -35.65 -21.14 -21.91
CA MET A 412 -35.76 -19.88 -22.63
C MET A 412 -36.66 -20.00 -23.87
N ALA A 413 -36.57 -21.11 -24.62
CA ALA A 413 -37.46 -21.34 -25.76
C ALA A 413 -38.94 -21.44 -25.34
N ALA A 414 -39.24 -22.19 -24.28
CA ALA A 414 -40.61 -22.35 -23.78
C ALA A 414 -41.19 -21.03 -23.22
N MET A 415 -40.39 -20.30 -22.46
CA MET A 415 -40.86 -19.12 -21.73
C MET A 415 -41.00 -17.87 -22.61
N ARG A 416 -40.23 -17.76 -23.70
CA ARG A 416 -40.42 -16.70 -24.71
C ARG A 416 -41.81 -16.72 -25.33
N GLU A 417 -42.42 -17.90 -25.43
CA GLU A 417 -43.78 -18.07 -25.96
C GLU A 417 -44.87 -17.90 -24.87
N GLY A 418 -44.46 -17.87 -23.60
CA GLY A 418 -45.34 -17.69 -22.45
C GLY A 418 -45.92 -16.28 -22.33
N SER A 419 -46.95 -16.11 -21.48
CA SER A 419 -47.60 -14.81 -21.23
C SER A 419 -47.21 -14.17 -19.90
N LYS A 420 -46.39 -14.83 -19.09
CA LYS A 420 -46.10 -14.45 -17.70
C LYS A 420 -44.63 -14.10 -17.46
N PRO A 421 -44.32 -13.31 -16.41
CA PRO A 421 -42.98 -13.26 -15.82
C PRO A 421 -42.46 -14.67 -15.50
N PHE A 422 -41.15 -14.90 -15.66
CA PHE A 422 -40.57 -16.23 -15.45
C PHE A 422 -39.13 -16.20 -14.91
N GLN A 423 -38.75 -17.28 -14.24
CA GLN A 423 -37.39 -17.54 -13.77
C GLN A 423 -36.67 -18.53 -14.70
N ALA A 424 -35.42 -18.20 -15.04
CA ALA A 424 -34.46 -19.08 -15.70
C ALA A 424 -33.33 -19.40 -14.71
N GLN A 425 -33.20 -20.68 -14.34
CA GLN A 425 -32.27 -21.11 -13.31
C GLN A 425 -30.88 -21.35 -13.90
N GLU A 426 -29.92 -20.55 -13.45
CA GLU A 426 -28.51 -20.64 -13.86
C GLU A 426 -27.63 -21.10 -12.70
N PHE A 427 -28.09 -22.13 -12.00
CA PHE A 427 -27.41 -22.74 -10.87
C PHE A 427 -27.65 -24.26 -10.84
N LEU A 428 -26.80 -24.97 -10.09
CA LEU A 428 -26.95 -26.41 -9.89
C LEU A 428 -27.87 -26.68 -8.70
N GLN A 429 -28.73 -27.69 -8.84
CA GLN A 429 -29.62 -28.09 -7.77
C GLN A 429 -28.86 -28.81 -6.66
N GLN A 430 -29.24 -28.54 -5.41
CA GLN A 430 -28.71 -29.25 -4.25
C GLN A 430 -29.20 -30.70 -4.27
N SER A 431 -28.28 -31.67 -4.32
CA SER A 431 -28.62 -33.09 -4.27
C SER A 431 -28.68 -33.60 -2.82
N MET A 432 -29.65 -34.47 -2.51
CA MET A 432 -29.57 -35.29 -1.30
C MET A 432 -28.46 -36.34 -1.44
N GLU A 433 -27.59 -36.45 -0.44
CA GLU A 433 -26.58 -37.50 -0.41
C GLU A 433 -27.22 -38.87 -0.15
N THR A 434 -26.52 -39.93 -0.56
CA THR A 434 -27.04 -41.32 -0.51
C THR A 434 -27.34 -41.85 0.89
N ASP A 435 -26.95 -41.14 1.94
CA ASP A 435 -27.22 -41.46 3.34
C ASP A 435 -28.42 -40.69 3.95
N GLY A 436 -29.11 -39.88 3.15
CA GLY A 436 -30.24 -39.06 3.60
C GLY A 436 -29.82 -37.73 4.25
N THR A 437 -28.55 -37.33 4.15
CA THR A 437 -28.09 -35.99 4.53
C THR A 437 -28.19 -35.01 3.36
N PHE A 438 -28.40 -33.72 3.67
CA PHE A 438 -28.40 -32.66 2.66
C PHE A 438 -26.96 -32.41 2.20
N GLY A 439 -26.69 -32.53 0.89
CA GLY A 439 -25.38 -32.17 0.33
C GLY A 439 -25.14 -30.66 0.43
N ASN A 440 -23.90 -30.21 0.23
CA ASN A 440 -23.62 -28.76 0.17
C ASN A 440 -24.37 -28.12 -1.00
N VAL A 441 -24.81 -26.87 -0.83
CA VAL A 441 -25.33 -26.05 -1.93
C VAL A 441 -24.19 -25.84 -2.94
N PRO A 442 -24.36 -26.25 -4.21
CA PRO A 442 -23.30 -26.12 -5.20
C PRO A 442 -23.17 -24.65 -5.65
N LEU A 443 -22.12 -23.99 -5.17
CA LEU A 443 -21.70 -22.66 -5.58
C LEU A 443 -20.56 -22.76 -6.59
N SER A 444 -20.62 -22.01 -7.70
CA SER A 444 -19.63 -22.14 -8.77
C SER A 444 -19.36 -20.83 -9.49
N ALA A 445 -18.16 -20.29 -9.31
CA ALA A 445 -17.67 -19.17 -10.10
C ALA A 445 -17.51 -19.53 -11.59
N ASP A 446 -17.04 -20.75 -11.89
CA ASP A 446 -16.88 -21.24 -13.27
C ASP A 446 -18.21 -21.32 -14.01
N LEU A 447 -19.30 -21.62 -13.29
CA LEU A 447 -20.64 -21.62 -13.87
C LEU A 447 -21.07 -20.21 -14.24
N ASN A 448 -20.90 -19.24 -13.34
CA ASN A 448 -21.24 -17.86 -13.62
C ASN A 448 -20.42 -17.29 -14.79
N ALA A 449 -19.14 -17.69 -14.92
CA ALA A 449 -18.31 -17.34 -16.07
C ALA A 449 -18.89 -17.89 -17.39
N GLN A 450 -19.38 -19.13 -17.38
CA GLN A 450 -20.04 -19.74 -18.54
C GLN A 450 -21.35 -19.03 -18.89
N VAL A 451 -22.18 -18.72 -17.89
CA VAL A 451 -23.43 -17.97 -18.06
C VAL A 451 -23.15 -16.60 -18.68
N LEU A 452 -22.17 -15.86 -18.15
CA LEU A 452 -21.71 -14.59 -18.73
C LEU A 452 -21.30 -14.77 -20.20
N ALA A 453 -20.50 -15.79 -20.51
CA ALA A 453 -20.10 -16.07 -21.88
C ALA A 453 -21.31 -16.34 -22.79
N TRP A 454 -22.33 -17.06 -22.33
CA TRP A 454 -23.54 -17.31 -23.11
C TRP A 454 -24.38 -16.05 -23.34
N ILE A 455 -24.52 -15.19 -22.34
CA ILE A 455 -25.20 -13.88 -22.48
C ILE A 455 -24.54 -13.05 -23.58
N ILE A 456 -23.21 -13.11 -23.68
CA ILE A 456 -22.42 -12.27 -24.58
C ILE A 456 -22.32 -12.83 -26.00
N SER A 457 -22.17 -14.16 -26.10
CA SER A 457 -21.80 -14.82 -27.36
C SER A 457 -22.98 -15.47 -28.08
N THR A 458 -24.16 -15.51 -27.46
CA THR A 458 -25.35 -16.17 -27.99
C THR A 458 -26.60 -15.33 -27.78
N ASN A 459 -27.67 -15.67 -28.49
CA ASN A 459 -29.00 -15.08 -28.24
C ASN A 459 -29.81 -15.91 -27.25
N MET A 460 -29.21 -16.79 -26.44
CA MET A 460 -29.93 -17.72 -25.55
C MET A 460 -30.79 -16.99 -24.51
N PHE A 461 -30.26 -15.91 -23.91
CA PHE A 461 -30.96 -15.17 -22.86
C PHE A 461 -31.75 -13.95 -23.33
N GLN A 462 -31.92 -13.77 -24.65
CA GLN A 462 -32.77 -12.68 -25.16
C GLN A 462 -34.20 -12.81 -24.61
N GLY A 463 -34.72 -11.74 -24.01
CA GLY A 463 -36.06 -11.73 -23.40
C GLY A 463 -36.19 -12.51 -22.09
N VAL A 464 -35.08 -12.87 -21.44
CA VAL A 464 -35.12 -13.42 -20.07
C VAL A 464 -35.71 -12.39 -19.12
N ASN A 465 -36.53 -12.84 -18.17
CA ASN A 465 -37.03 -11.96 -17.11
C ASN A 465 -36.15 -12.05 -15.86
N PHE A 466 -36.19 -13.14 -15.10
CA PHE A 466 -35.32 -13.32 -13.94
C PHE A 466 -34.26 -14.38 -14.22
N LEU A 467 -33.00 -13.96 -14.33
CA LEU A 467 -31.85 -14.86 -14.45
C LEU A 467 -31.36 -15.20 -13.04
N GLU A 468 -31.70 -16.37 -12.55
CA GLU A 468 -31.52 -16.74 -11.15
C GLU A 468 -30.21 -17.49 -10.90
N MET A 469 -29.45 -17.13 -9.85
CA MET A 469 -28.18 -17.77 -9.52
C MET A 469 -27.97 -18.00 -8.01
N ASN A 470 -27.17 -19.00 -7.68
CA ASN A 470 -26.75 -19.25 -6.30
C ASN A 470 -25.63 -18.30 -5.86
N LEU A 471 -24.56 -18.06 -6.62
CA LEU A 471 -23.38 -17.32 -6.12
C LEU A 471 -23.29 -15.90 -6.72
N ILE A 472 -23.72 -14.85 -6.02
CA ILE A 472 -23.58 -13.48 -6.57
C ILE A 472 -22.14 -12.94 -6.56
N CYS A 473 -21.31 -13.43 -5.63
CA CYS A 473 -19.96 -12.91 -5.36
C CYS A 473 -18.94 -13.14 -6.49
N ALA A 474 -19.26 -13.98 -7.48
CA ALA A 474 -18.42 -14.24 -8.64
C ALA A 474 -19.17 -13.83 -9.90
N TYR A 475 -18.58 -12.95 -10.72
CA TYR A 475 -19.17 -12.46 -11.98
C TYR A 475 -20.54 -11.75 -11.89
N GLY A 476 -21.13 -11.57 -10.70
CA GLY A 476 -22.43 -10.91 -10.54
C GLY A 476 -22.48 -9.50 -11.15
N ASN A 477 -21.45 -8.69 -10.90
CA ASN A 477 -21.33 -7.35 -11.47
C ASN A 477 -21.31 -7.39 -13.00
N SER A 478 -20.47 -8.24 -13.59
CA SER A 478 -20.32 -8.37 -15.04
C SER A 478 -21.61 -8.87 -15.71
N ILE A 479 -22.27 -9.86 -15.11
CA ILE A 479 -23.55 -10.39 -15.60
C ILE A 479 -24.61 -9.29 -15.55
N SER A 480 -24.75 -8.61 -14.41
CA SER A 480 -25.74 -7.56 -14.22
C SER A 480 -25.57 -6.40 -15.19
N GLN A 481 -24.33 -5.93 -15.39
CA GLN A 481 -24.02 -4.89 -16.37
C GLN A 481 -24.35 -5.34 -17.81
N THR A 482 -24.09 -6.60 -18.15
CA THR A 482 -24.40 -7.16 -19.47
C THR A 482 -25.92 -7.28 -19.70
N LEU A 483 -26.69 -7.52 -18.64
CA LEU A 483 -28.16 -7.47 -18.65
C LEU A 483 -28.72 -6.04 -18.69
N GLY A 484 -27.90 -5.01 -18.46
CA GLY A 484 -28.26 -3.60 -18.62
C GLY A 484 -28.46 -2.82 -17.31
N ALA A 485 -28.09 -3.38 -16.16
CA ALA A 485 -28.12 -2.67 -14.88
C ALA A 485 -26.94 -1.69 -14.75
N GLN A 486 -27.14 -0.58 -14.02
CA GLN A 486 -26.05 0.31 -13.65
C GLN A 486 -25.37 -0.19 -12.37
N VAL A 487 -24.09 -0.54 -12.46
CA VAL A 487 -23.25 -0.93 -11.31
C VAL A 487 -22.07 0.03 -11.26
N THR A 488 -21.99 0.83 -10.19
CA THR A 488 -20.94 1.84 -10.03
C THR A 488 -19.63 1.23 -9.51
N MET A 489 -18.53 1.97 -9.61
CA MET A 489 -17.25 1.55 -9.03
C MET A 489 -17.33 1.41 -7.49
N ALA A 490 -18.16 2.23 -6.83
CA ALA A 490 -18.40 2.13 -5.39
C ALA A 490 -19.13 0.82 -5.04
N ASP A 491 -20.13 0.43 -5.84
CA ASP A 491 -20.81 -0.87 -5.71
C ASP A 491 -19.84 -2.04 -5.86
N GLN A 492 -18.98 -1.98 -6.89
CA GLN A 492 -17.97 -3.01 -7.13
C GLN A 492 -17.00 -3.17 -5.95
N GLN A 493 -16.53 -2.06 -5.38
CA GLN A 493 -15.67 -2.08 -4.18
C GLN A 493 -16.39 -2.64 -2.96
N GLN A 494 -17.65 -2.24 -2.76
CA GLN A 494 -18.48 -2.75 -1.65
C GLN A 494 -18.75 -4.24 -1.80
N CYS A 495 -19.06 -4.71 -3.02
CA CYS A 495 -19.19 -6.13 -3.34
C CYS A 495 -17.90 -6.90 -3.01
N ALA A 496 -16.76 -6.41 -3.49
CA ALA A 496 -15.46 -7.03 -3.26
C ALA A 496 -15.15 -7.15 -1.75
N ALA A 497 -15.39 -6.08 -0.99
CA ALA A 497 -15.22 -6.08 0.45
C ALA A 497 -16.14 -7.11 1.14
N ALA A 498 -17.43 -7.13 0.81
CA ALA A 498 -18.41 -8.03 1.41
C ALA A 498 -18.10 -9.51 1.11
N CYS A 499 -17.74 -9.83 -0.14
CA CYS A 499 -17.48 -11.19 -0.59
C CYS A 499 -16.12 -11.75 -0.12
N SER A 500 -15.11 -10.89 0.09
CA SER A 500 -13.78 -11.29 0.56
C SER A 500 -13.76 -11.92 1.95
N VAL A 501 -14.73 -11.55 2.80
CA VAL A 501 -14.77 -11.92 4.22
C VAL A 501 -15.61 -13.16 4.49
N LYS A 502 -16.60 -13.48 3.64
CA LYS A 502 -17.67 -14.43 3.99
C LYS A 502 -17.90 -15.59 3.02
N SER A 503 -17.73 -15.39 1.72
CA SER A 503 -18.32 -16.30 0.71
C SER A 503 -17.26 -17.04 -0.12
N CYS A 504 -16.15 -16.37 -0.44
CA CYS A 504 -15.13 -16.93 -1.33
C CYS A 504 -14.16 -17.91 -0.62
N PRO A 505 -13.63 -17.61 0.60
CA PRO A 505 -12.67 -18.49 1.28
C PRO A 505 -13.30 -19.62 2.10
N ASP A 506 -14.43 -19.36 2.78
CA ASP A 506 -15.03 -20.28 3.76
C ASP A 506 -15.85 -21.42 3.11
N GLU A 507 -16.33 -21.22 1.88
CA GLU A 507 -17.25 -22.14 1.19
C GLU A 507 -16.60 -22.86 0.00
N GLY A 508 -15.32 -22.59 -0.29
CA GLY A 508 -14.57 -23.21 -1.39
C GLY A 508 -15.07 -22.85 -2.80
N ALA A 509 -16.06 -21.96 -2.91
CA ALA A 509 -16.84 -21.66 -4.12
C ALA A 509 -16.04 -20.92 -5.22
N CYS A 510 -14.98 -20.22 -4.84
CA CYS A 510 -14.16 -19.38 -5.72
C CYS A 510 -12.72 -19.89 -5.86
N GLY A 511 -12.49 -21.18 -5.56
CA GLY A 511 -11.25 -21.89 -5.92
C GLY A 511 -9.95 -21.20 -5.51
N GLY A 512 -9.79 -20.77 -4.25
CA GLY A 512 -8.48 -20.32 -3.71
C GLY A 512 -7.69 -19.35 -4.60
N GLY A 513 -8.37 -18.45 -5.31
CA GLY A 513 -7.75 -17.46 -6.18
C GLY A 513 -6.67 -16.66 -5.45
N THR A 514 -5.65 -16.24 -6.19
CA THR A 514 -4.53 -15.48 -5.64
C THR A 514 -4.95 -14.04 -5.31
N PRO A 515 -4.57 -13.49 -4.13
CA PRO A 515 -4.89 -12.11 -3.74
C PRO A 515 -4.36 -11.06 -4.72
N GLU A 516 -4.83 -9.82 -4.59
CA GLU A 516 -4.27 -8.66 -5.30
C GLU A 516 -2.73 -8.61 -5.20
N GLY A 517 -2.07 -8.26 -6.30
CA GLY A 517 -0.60 -8.22 -6.42
C GLY A 517 0.07 -9.55 -6.76
N HIS A 518 -0.68 -10.65 -6.88
CA HIS A 518 -0.12 -11.95 -7.28
C HIS A 518 0.02 -12.07 -8.79
N LYS A 519 1.16 -12.62 -9.24
CA LYS A 519 1.42 -12.81 -10.67
C LYS A 519 0.40 -13.74 -11.30
N CYS A 520 -0.13 -13.32 -12.45
CA CYS A 520 -1.06 -14.07 -13.26
C CYS A 520 -0.60 -14.03 -14.73
N LYS A 521 -1.29 -14.74 -15.64
CA LYS A 521 -0.99 -14.73 -17.07
C LYS A 521 -2.01 -13.86 -17.81
N LYS A 522 -1.57 -13.04 -18.77
CA LYS A 522 -2.45 -12.24 -19.64
C LYS A 522 -3.66 -13.06 -20.09
N GLY A 523 -4.87 -12.60 -19.77
CA GLY A 523 -6.12 -13.27 -20.16
C GLY A 523 -6.63 -14.36 -19.22
N ASP A 524 -5.96 -14.60 -18.09
CA ASP A 524 -6.33 -15.62 -17.10
C ASP A 524 -6.82 -14.96 -15.81
N ASP A 525 -8.04 -14.45 -15.83
CA ASP A 525 -8.67 -13.84 -14.64
C ASP A 525 -9.13 -14.88 -13.63
N SER A 526 -9.24 -16.15 -14.05
CA SER A 526 -9.70 -17.26 -13.20
C SER A 526 -8.79 -17.52 -11.99
N VAL A 527 -7.53 -17.08 -12.06
CA VAL A 527 -6.57 -17.19 -10.96
C VAL A 527 -6.63 -16.03 -9.98
N CYS A 528 -7.44 -15.00 -10.23
CA CYS A 528 -7.53 -13.80 -9.42
C CYS A 528 -8.72 -13.85 -8.46
N LEU A 529 -8.46 -13.66 -7.16
CA LEU A 529 -9.50 -13.65 -6.13
C LEU A 529 -10.49 -12.49 -6.33
N GLN A 530 -9.99 -11.37 -6.88
CA GLN A 530 -10.74 -10.13 -7.16
C GLN A 530 -10.20 -9.46 -8.42
N GLY A 531 -11.12 -8.86 -9.18
CA GLY A 531 -10.82 -8.07 -10.38
C GLY A 531 -10.28 -8.91 -11.53
N ALA A 532 -9.27 -8.41 -12.24
CA ALA A 532 -8.72 -9.05 -13.44
C ALA A 532 -7.22 -9.28 -13.33
N CYS A 533 -6.71 -10.21 -14.13
CA CYS A 533 -5.30 -10.33 -14.40
C CYS A 533 -4.85 -9.18 -15.31
N ALA A 534 -4.43 -8.09 -14.69
CA ALA A 534 -4.09 -6.85 -15.38
C ALA A 534 -2.57 -6.60 -15.39
N ARG A 535 -2.13 -5.91 -16.43
CA ARG A 535 -0.74 -5.49 -16.60
C ARG A 535 -0.40 -4.45 -15.54
N TYR A 536 0.76 -4.60 -14.89
CA TYR A 536 1.23 -3.65 -13.88
C TYR A 536 2.67 -3.16 -14.12
N ASN A 537 3.33 -3.69 -15.16
CA ASN A 537 4.65 -3.23 -15.58
C ASN A 537 4.78 -3.33 -17.11
N ASP A 538 4.94 -2.18 -17.76
CA ASP A 538 5.06 -2.09 -19.22
C ASP A 538 6.33 -2.76 -19.74
N GLN A 539 7.48 -2.38 -19.17
CA GLN A 539 8.81 -2.77 -19.67
C GLN A 539 9.10 -4.27 -19.60
N LYS A 540 8.41 -4.98 -18.69
CA LYS A 540 8.61 -6.42 -18.47
C LYS A 540 7.44 -7.29 -18.93
N ASN A 541 6.34 -6.67 -19.38
CA ASN A 541 5.09 -7.37 -19.71
C ASN A 541 4.59 -8.26 -18.55
N ASP A 542 4.73 -7.77 -17.31
CA ASP A 542 4.31 -8.50 -16.11
C ASP A 542 2.83 -8.21 -15.81
N TYR A 543 2.08 -9.25 -15.45
CA TYR A 543 0.66 -9.19 -15.08
C TYR A 543 0.48 -9.66 -13.64
N GLN A 544 -0.48 -9.05 -12.96
CA GLN A 544 -0.88 -9.46 -11.61
C GLN A 544 -2.38 -9.31 -11.42
N CYS A 545 -2.93 -10.00 -10.42
CA CYS A 545 -4.31 -9.84 -10.03
C CYS A 545 -4.53 -8.45 -9.43
N CYS A 546 -5.48 -7.70 -9.98
CA CYS A 546 -5.75 -6.32 -9.59
C CYS A 546 -7.23 -6.13 -9.35
N ALA A 547 -7.59 -5.65 -8.15
CA ALA A 547 -8.98 -5.49 -7.74
C ALA A 547 -9.70 -4.41 -8.56
N SER A 548 -8.96 -3.43 -9.07
CA SER A 548 -9.41 -2.42 -10.02
C SER A 548 -8.47 -2.37 -11.21
N TYR A 549 -9.03 -2.28 -12.41
CA TYR A 549 -8.27 -2.21 -13.64
C TYR A 549 -8.96 -1.30 -14.66
N GLU A 550 -8.17 -0.67 -15.53
CA GLU A 550 -8.64 0.12 -16.66
C GLU A 550 -8.12 -0.51 -17.95
N ILE A 551 -8.84 -0.36 -19.06
CA ILE A 551 -8.36 -0.86 -20.35
C ILE A 551 -7.71 0.27 -21.11
N HIS A 552 -6.39 0.17 -21.24
CA HIS A 552 -5.57 1.05 -22.07
C HIS A 552 -4.94 0.21 -23.16
N GLY A 553 -5.18 0.58 -24.42
CA GLY A 553 -4.59 -0.14 -25.55
C GLY A 553 -5.12 -1.56 -25.79
N GLY A 554 -6.29 -1.93 -25.24
CA GLY A 554 -6.91 -3.26 -25.45
C GLY A 554 -6.47 -4.30 -24.41
N VAL A 555 -5.61 -3.87 -23.49
CA VAL A 555 -5.08 -4.65 -22.37
C VAL A 555 -5.55 -4.01 -21.06
N SER A 556 -5.97 -4.84 -20.10
CA SER A 556 -6.24 -4.39 -18.74
C SER A 556 -4.95 -3.95 -18.05
N TRP A 557 -4.97 -2.78 -17.42
CA TRP A 557 -3.92 -2.23 -16.57
C TRP A 557 -4.44 -2.08 -15.15
N CYS A 558 -3.61 -2.40 -14.17
CA CYS A 558 -3.98 -2.19 -12.78
C CYS A 558 -4.26 -0.71 -12.52
N ALA A 559 -5.47 -0.38 -12.09
CA ALA A 559 -5.90 1.00 -11.87
C ALA A 559 -5.60 1.39 -10.43
N VAL A 560 -4.39 1.90 -10.18
CA VAL A 560 -3.96 2.29 -8.84
C VAL A 560 -4.59 3.65 -8.49
N PRO A 561 -5.34 3.75 -7.37
CA PRO A 561 -5.98 5.00 -6.96
C PRO A 561 -4.95 6.05 -6.52
N TYR A 562 -5.39 7.30 -6.33
CA TYR A 562 -4.53 8.37 -5.81
C TYR A 562 -3.85 7.96 -4.49
N GLY A 563 -2.54 8.20 -4.40
CA GLY A 563 -1.69 7.79 -3.26
C GLY A 563 -1.27 6.33 -3.28
N GLY A 564 -1.77 5.50 -4.21
CA GLY A 564 -1.30 4.14 -4.40
C GLY A 564 0.02 4.09 -5.17
N ALA A 565 0.85 3.09 -4.86
CA ALA A 565 2.17 2.94 -5.47
C ALA A 565 2.07 2.60 -6.97
N CYS A 566 2.83 3.31 -7.79
CA CYS A 566 2.96 3.03 -9.22
C CYS A 566 4.43 2.79 -9.56
N ASN A 567 4.69 2.24 -10.75
CA ASN A 567 6.02 1.78 -11.13
C ASN A 567 6.67 2.73 -12.14
N ASP A 568 7.87 3.23 -11.81
CA ASP A 568 8.80 3.88 -12.73
C ASP A 568 8.21 5.01 -13.61
N GLY A 569 7.21 5.75 -13.11
CA GLY A 569 6.60 6.88 -13.84
C GLY A 569 5.58 6.49 -14.92
N VAL A 570 5.12 5.24 -14.94
CA VAL A 570 4.09 4.74 -15.87
C VAL A 570 2.71 5.21 -15.43
N ASN A 571 2.07 6.07 -16.22
CA ASN A 571 0.79 6.70 -15.87
C ASN A 571 -0.39 5.75 -16.07
N GLU A 572 -0.26 4.76 -16.93
CA GLU A 572 -1.27 3.76 -17.29
C GLU A 572 -1.58 2.82 -16.12
N ASN A 573 -0.68 2.75 -15.13
CA ASN A 573 -0.90 2.10 -13.85
C ASN A 573 -1.73 2.93 -12.87
N CYS A 574 -2.04 4.19 -13.21
CA CYS A 574 -2.78 5.08 -12.33
C CYS A 574 -4.20 5.26 -12.85
N ALA A 575 -5.16 5.40 -11.94
CA ALA A 575 -6.55 5.69 -12.29
C ALA A 575 -6.65 6.95 -13.17
N THR A 576 -7.65 6.98 -14.05
CA THR A 576 -7.86 8.05 -15.03
C THR A 576 -7.71 9.44 -14.41
N GLY A 577 -6.80 10.25 -14.98
CA GLY A 577 -6.51 11.62 -14.52
C GLY A 577 -5.43 11.74 -13.46
N ALA A 578 -4.82 10.64 -13.03
CA ALA A 578 -3.65 10.62 -12.16
C ALA A 578 -2.34 10.49 -12.96
N VAL A 579 -1.25 11.00 -12.38
CA VAL A 579 0.10 10.88 -12.94
C VAL A 579 1.00 10.13 -11.96
N CYS A 580 1.80 9.19 -12.46
CA CYS A 580 2.74 8.44 -11.65
C CYS A 580 3.96 9.31 -11.33
N GLY A 581 3.93 9.98 -10.17
CA GLY A 581 4.97 10.91 -9.72
C GLY A 581 5.82 10.31 -8.60
N ARG A 582 7.08 10.75 -8.50
CA ARG A 582 7.92 10.45 -7.34
C ARG A 582 7.36 11.13 -6.10
N TYR A 583 7.38 10.43 -4.97
CA TYR A 583 6.95 11.02 -3.71
C TYR A 583 8.02 10.97 -2.60
N ASN A 584 9.16 10.30 -2.85
CA ASN A 584 10.33 10.33 -1.97
C ASN A 584 11.66 10.14 -2.72
N ASP A 585 12.80 10.41 -2.04
CA ASP A 585 14.16 10.25 -2.58
C ASP A 585 14.72 8.81 -2.48
N ASN A 586 14.07 7.94 -1.71
CA ASN A 586 14.52 6.57 -1.52
C ASN A 586 14.07 5.68 -2.68
N LYS A 587 14.99 5.43 -3.63
CA LYS A 587 14.91 4.35 -4.64
C LYS A 587 13.58 4.25 -5.40
N ASN A 588 13.29 5.22 -6.28
CA ASN A 588 12.23 5.08 -7.29
C ASN A 588 10.85 4.76 -6.72
N ASP A 589 10.51 5.27 -5.54
CA ASP A 589 9.15 5.14 -5.03
C ASP A 589 8.24 6.17 -5.72
N TYR A 590 7.35 5.69 -6.59
CA TYR A 590 6.33 6.49 -7.26
C TYR A 590 4.95 6.17 -6.71
N GLN A 591 4.06 7.14 -6.78
CA GLN A 591 2.65 6.96 -6.48
C GLN A 591 1.78 7.74 -7.47
N CYS A 592 0.52 7.34 -7.59
CA CYS A 592 -0.44 8.01 -8.45
C CYS A 592 -0.91 9.31 -7.82
N CYS A 593 -0.70 10.44 -8.50
CA CYS A 593 -0.90 11.77 -7.96
C CYS A 593 -1.88 12.59 -8.78
N ALA A 594 -2.84 13.21 -8.08
CA ALA A 594 -3.78 14.15 -8.67
C ALA A 594 -3.11 15.47 -9.04
N ASN A 595 -2.15 15.90 -8.21
CA ASN A 595 -1.35 17.11 -8.41
C ASN A 595 0.12 16.74 -8.51
N TYR A 596 0.82 17.32 -9.47
CA TYR A 596 2.24 17.06 -9.69
C TYR A 596 2.98 18.30 -10.20
N GLU A 597 4.29 18.33 -9.96
CA GLU A 597 5.22 19.30 -10.54
C GLU A 597 6.34 18.56 -11.28
N ILE A 598 6.97 19.21 -12.26
CA ILE A 598 8.08 18.62 -13.03
C ILE A 598 9.36 19.35 -12.68
N HIS A 599 10.27 18.67 -11.99
CA HIS A 599 11.56 19.20 -11.57
C HIS A 599 12.69 18.40 -12.22
N GLY A 600 13.55 19.08 -12.99
CA GLY A 600 14.69 18.41 -13.65
C GLY A 600 14.30 17.31 -14.66
N GLY A 601 13.07 17.36 -15.21
CA GLY A 601 12.53 16.33 -16.11
C GLY A 601 11.94 15.12 -15.40
N VAL A 602 11.81 15.16 -14.07
CA VAL A 602 11.17 14.12 -13.26
C VAL A 602 9.85 14.68 -12.71
N THR A 603 8.77 13.90 -12.83
CA THR A 603 7.48 14.25 -12.24
C THR A 603 7.47 13.90 -10.76
N TRP A 604 7.12 14.87 -9.92
CA TRP A 604 6.99 14.75 -8.47
C TRP A 604 5.56 14.99 -8.05
N CYS A 605 5.09 14.18 -7.12
CA CYS A 605 3.81 14.38 -6.47
C CYS A 605 3.84 15.66 -5.63
N ALA A 606 3.03 16.64 -6.02
CA ALA A 606 3.05 17.95 -5.41
C ALA A 606 2.21 17.95 -4.12
N VAL A 607 2.87 18.28 -3.02
CA VAL A 607 2.31 18.39 -1.67
C VAL A 607 2.13 19.87 -1.34
N ALA A 608 0.89 20.25 -1.02
CA ALA A 608 0.55 21.61 -0.61
C ALA A 608 1.17 21.96 0.75
N GLU A 609 1.22 23.26 1.07
CA GLU A 609 1.67 23.74 2.38
C GLU A 609 0.90 23.09 3.53
N GLY A 610 1.63 22.64 4.56
CA GLY A 610 1.13 21.85 5.69
C GLY A 610 1.02 20.34 5.40
N GLY A 611 1.14 19.92 4.15
CA GLY A 611 1.13 18.51 3.75
C GLY A 611 2.43 17.79 4.11
N ALA A 612 2.36 16.48 4.33
CA ALA A 612 3.51 15.66 4.69
C ALA A 612 4.45 15.45 3.49
N CYS A 613 5.74 15.65 3.70
CA CYS A 613 6.77 15.47 2.68
C CYS A 613 7.85 14.47 3.15
N SER A 614 8.66 13.98 2.21
CA SER A 614 9.73 13.01 2.46
C SER A 614 11.01 13.66 2.97
N ASP A 615 11.62 13.06 3.99
CA ASP A 615 13.03 13.14 4.47
C ASP A 615 13.87 14.44 4.28
N GLY A 616 13.24 15.60 4.13
CA GLY A 616 13.90 16.89 3.93
C GLY A 616 14.14 17.28 2.47
N VAL A 617 13.44 16.65 1.53
CA VAL A 617 13.57 16.83 0.08
C VAL A 617 12.50 17.80 -0.40
N ASN A 618 12.89 18.88 -1.07
CA ASN A 618 11.98 19.98 -1.43
C ASN A 618 11.12 19.68 -2.65
N GLU A 619 11.52 18.70 -3.47
CA GLU A 619 10.99 18.44 -4.80
C GLU A 619 9.55 17.91 -4.79
N ASN A 620 9.05 17.42 -3.65
CA ASN A 620 7.65 17.05 -3.43
C ASN A 620 6.80 18.22 -2.91
N CYS A 621 7.40 19.35 -2.56
CA CYS A 621 6.69 20.51 -2.03
C CYS A 621 6.37 21.50 -3.15
N VAL A 622 5.17 22.07 -3.12
CA VAL A 622 4.76 23.08 -4.10
C VAL A 622 5.74 24.25 -4.14
N GLN A 623 5.92 24.84 -5.32
CA GLN A 623 6.86 25.92 -5.55
C GLN A 623 6.79 27.03 -4.49
N GLY A 624 7.93 27.32 -3.84
CA GLY A 624 8.04 28.35 -2.79
C GLY A 624 7.94 27.83 -1.36
N THR A 625 7.77 26.52 -1.17
CA THR A 625 7.83 25.86 0.15
C THR A 625 9.03 24.90 0.23
N VAL A 626 9.42 24.54 1.44
CA VAL A 626 10.49 23.55 1.70
C VAL A 626 9.96 22.39 2.53
N CYS A 627 10.58 21.22 2.40
CA CYS A 627 10.26 20.08 3.24
C CYS A 627 11.01 20.19 4.57
N GLY A 628 10.35 20.74 5.60
CA GLY A 628 10.94 20.98 6.92
C GLY A 628 10.50 19.97 7.98
N GLN A 629 11.38 19.68 8.94
CA GLN A 629 11.11 18.77 10.05
C GLN A 629 10.04 19.35 10.99
N LYS A 630 9.12 18.51 11.48
CA LYS A 630 8.14 18.87 12.53
C LYS A 630 8.76 18.71 13.93
N GLY A 631 9.27 19.80 14.50
CA GLY A 631 9.80 19.80 15.87
C GLY A 631 11.14 19.07 16.01
N GLY A 632 11.51 18.78 17.25
CA GLY A 632 12.81 18.19 17.60
C GLY A 632 12.96 16.72 17.23
N ASN A 633 11.87 15.96 17.28
CA ASN A 633 11.86 14.51 17.07
C ASN A 633 11.76 14.17 15.56
N PRO A 634 12.78 13.54 14.95
CA PRO A 634 12.70 13.15 13.53
C PRO A 634 11.54 12.17 13.24
N LYS A 635 11.06 11.43 14.24
CA LYS A 635 9.91 10.52 14.11
C LYS A 635 8.59 11.26 13.84
N ASN A 636 8.51 12.56 14.11
CA ASN A 636 7.32 13.37 13.84
C ASN A 636 7.13 13.68 12.34
N GLY A 637 8.10 13.30 11.50
CA GLY A 637 8.05 13.49 10.05
C GLY A 637 8.39 14.91 9.61
N TYR A 638 8.14 15.18 8.33
CA TYR A 638 8.39 16.46 7.67
C TYR A 638 7.10 17.01 7.06
N GLU A 639 7.01 18.33 6.90
CA GLU A 639 5.93 19.01 6.18
C GLU A 639 6.45 20.06 5.22
N CYS A 640 5.68 20.33 4.17
CA CYS A 640 5.93 21.45 3.29
C CYS A 640 5.52 22.74 4.00
N CYS A 641 6.43 23.70 4.12
CA CYS A 641 6.15 24.98 4.76
C CYS A 641 6.85 26.14 4.05
N SER A 642 6.16 27.28 3.94
CA SER A 642 6.76 28.53 3.46
C SER A 642 7.51 29.26 4.58
N ASN A 643 7.06 29.09 5.83
CA ASN A 643 7.67 29.67 7.01
C ASN A 643 8.52 28.62 7.74
N PHE A 644 9.84 28.76 7.63
CA PHE A 644 10.79 27.83 8.19
C PHE A 644 12.08 28.54 8.64
N THR A 645 12.85 27.85 9.46
CA THR A 645 14.23 28.21 9.79
C THR A 645 15.16 27.04 9.54
N VAL A 646 16.46 27.30 9.37
CA VAL A 646 17.46 26.25 9.13
C VAL A 646 18.33 26.07 10.37
N ILE A 647 18.26 24.91 11.00
CA ILE A 647 19.06 24.52 12.16
C ILE A 647 20.04 23.45 11.73
N ASP A 648 21.33 23.80 11.73
CA ASP A 648 22.45 22.93 11.37
C ASP A 648 22.25 22.19 10.04
N GLY A 649 21.76 22.92 9.03
CA GLY A 649 21.50 22.40 7.68
C GLY A 649 20.18 21.66 7.52
N THR A 650 19.37 21.51 8.57
CA THR A 650 18.00 20.96 8.50
C THR A 650 16.98 22.10 8.49
N ALA A 651 16.09 22.14 7.49
CA ALA A 651 14.91 23.01 7.54
C ALA A 651 13.93 22.53 8.61
N VAL A 652 13.40 23.45 9.42
CA VAL A 652 12.42 23.20 10.47
C VAL A 652 11.23 24.11 10.21
N CYS A 653 10.05 23.52 10.03
CA CYS A 653 8.83 24.28 9.81
C CYS A 653 8.42 25.03 11.07
N MET A 654 7.96 26.26 10.93
CA MET A 654 7.52 27.06 12.07
C MET A 654 6.01 26.96 12.21
N LYS A 655 5.55 26.57 13.39
CA LYS A 655 4.13 26.53 13.74
C LYS A 655 3.54 27.95 13.72
N ALA A 656 2.31 28.06 13.23
CA ALA A 656 1.55 29.31 13.24
C ALA A 656 1.39 29.85 14.67
N GLN A 657 1.72 31.13 14.84
CA GLN A 657 1.67 31.83 16.13
C GLN A 657 0.22 32.20 16.45
N THR A 658 -0.22 31.96 17.68
CA THR A 658 -1.62 32.13 18.11
C THR A 658 -1.86 33.35 19.00
N GLY A 659 -0.79 33.99 19.48
CA GLY A 659 -0.84 35.07 20.47
C GLY A 659 -1.01 34.60 21.91
N ASN A 660 -1.01 33.29 22.17
CA ASN A 660 -1.21 32.68 23.48
C ASN A 660 0.13 32.17 24.03
N VAL A 661 0.78 33.00 24.86
CA VAL A 661 1.97 32.58 25.61
C VAL A 661 1.56 31.64 26.74
N PRO A 662 2.17 30.44 26.87
CA PRO A 662 1.87 29.52 27.95
C PRO A 662 2.12 30.14 29.33
N PRO A 663 1.30 29.80 30.34
CA PRO A 663 1.45 30.33 31.70
C PRO A 663 2.70 29.80 32.43
N TYR A 664 3.27 28.69 31.96
CA TYR A 664 4.45 28.04 32.53
C TYR A 664 5.48 27.76 31.42
N ASN A 665 6.77 27.81 31.78
CA ASN A 665 7.83 27.47 30.83
C ASN A 665 7.76 25.98 30.43
N PRO A 666 7.95 25.64 29.14
CA PRO A 666 8.03 24.26 28.70
C PRO A 666 9.11 23.46 29.44
N VAL A 667 8.86 22.16 29.65
CA VAL A 667 9.76 21.25 30.37
C VAL A 667 10.25 20.17 29.41
N PHE A 668 11.55 20.12 29.18
CA PHE A 668 12.19 19.01 28.48
C PHE A 668 12.61 17.93 29.47
N PHE A 669 12.22 16.68 29.20
CA PHE A 669 12.61 15.52 29.97
C PHE A 669 13.64 14.66 29.24
N MET A 670 14.78 14.39 29.90
CA MET A 670 15.80 13.47 29.38
C MET A 670 15.94 12.25 30.29
N HIS A 671 15.71 11.08 29.70
CA HIS A 671 15.77 9.80 30.38
C HIS A 671 17.21 9.34 30.69
N GLY A 672 17.30 8.27 31.49
CA GLY A 672 18.56 7.65 31.90
C GLY A 672 19.08 6.57 30.95
N ILE A 673 20.09 5.86 31.42
CA ILE A 673 20.67 4.73 30.69
C ILE A 673 19.69 3.55 30.62
N GLN A 674 19.65 2.87 29.47
CA GLN A 674 18.72 1.77 29.16
C GLN A 674 17.23 2.13 29.20
N ASP A 675 16.91 3.41 29.37
CA ASP A 675 15.55 3.91 29.51
C ASP A 675 15.01 4.51 28.19
N TYR A 676 13.78 5.02 28.24
CA TYR A 676 13.02 5.58 27.11
C TYR A 676 12.43 6.92 27.50
N GLY A 677 12.16 7.80 26.53
CA GLY A 677 11.52 9.09 26.83
C GLY A 677 10.13 8.90 27.46
N ALA A 678 9.43 7.84 27.05
CA ALA A 678 8.12 7.45 27.59
C ALA A 678 8.10 7.20 29.11
N SER A 679 9.24 6.92 29.76
CA SER A 679 9.29 6.78 31.22
C SER A 679 8.97 8.09 31.96
N GLY A 680 9.11 9.24 31.27
CA GLY A 680 8.73 10.56 31.77
C GLY A 680 7.25 10.89 31.63
N ASN A 681 6.45 10.10 30.91
CA ASN A 681 5.05 10.44 30.61
C ASN A 681 4.21 10.67 31.87
N GLY A 682 4.33 9.77 32.86
CA GLY A 682 3.61 9.92 34.12
C GLY A 682 4.03 11.15 34.94
N LEU A 683 5.28 11.61 34.78
CA LEU A 683 5.74 12.88 35.36
C LEU A 683 5.08 14.05 34.64
N GLY A 684 5.05 14.00 33.30
CA GLY A 684 4.43 15.01 32.45
C GLY A 684 2.93 15.18 32.73
N ASP A 685 2.21 14.08 32.85
CA ASP A 685 0.78 14.08 33.21
C ASP A 685 0.56 14.78 34.56
N LYS A 686 1.37 14.43 35.56
CA LYS A 686 1.26 15.00 36.90
C LYS A 686 1.68 16.47 36.97
N ILE A 687 2.71 16.86 36.23
CA ILE A 687 3.13 18.27 36.09
C ILE A 687 2.02 19.07 35.41
N THR A 688 1.39 18.53 34.36
CA THR A 688 0.31 19.22 33.63
C THR A 688 -0.97 19.32 34.47
N GLU A 689 -1.24 18.33 35.33
CA GLU A 689 -2.33 18.38 36.31
C GLU A 689 -2.15 19.54 37.31
N GLU A 690 -0.93 19.69 37.85
CA GLU A 690 -0.65 20.69 38.89
C GLU A 690 -0.35 22.09 38.33
N HIS A 691 0.29 22.16 37.16
CA HIS A 691 0.59 23.38 36.39
C HIS A 691 -0.09 23.32 35.01
N PRO A 692 -1.40 23.61 34.92
CA PRO A 692 -2.16 23.52 33.67
C PRO A 692 -1.58 24.39 32.55
N GLY A 693 -1.41 23.78 31.37
CA GLY A 693 -0.84 24.43 30.19
C GLY A 693 0.69 24.32 30.07
N THR A 694 1.36 23.64 31.00
CA THR A 694 2.79 23.32 30.85
C THR A 694 3.01 22.40 29.65
N LYS A 695 3.84 22.82 28.70
CA LYS A 695 4.27 21.96 27.59
C LYS A 695 5.37 21.01 28.06
N PHE A 696 5.04 19.75 28.32
CA PHE A 696 6.00 18.71 28.70
C PHE A 696 6.47 17.92 27.46
N ILE A 697 7.78 17.86 27.23
CA ILE A 697 8.37 17.28 26.02
C ILE A 697 9.40 16.22 26.43
N THR A 698 9.14 14.96 26.10
CA THR A 698 10.11 13.89 26.29
C THR A 698 11.12 13.88 25.15
N ILE A 699 12.40 13.75 25.50
CA ILE A 699 13.47 13.61 24.52
C ILE A 699 13.70 12.13 24.25
N ASP A 700 13.07 11.61 23.19
CA ASP A 700 13.07 10.19 22.83
C ASP A 700 14.29 9.83 21.95
N LEU A 701 15.46 10.38 22.27
CA LEU A 701 16.72 10.13 21.58
C LEU A 701 17.62 9.20 22.39
N PHE A 702 18.32 8.30 21.71
CA PHE A 702 19.25 7.35 22.33
C PHE A 702 18.58 6.38 23.31
N GLU A 703 17.35 5.96 23.03
CA GLU A 703 16.60 5.02 23.87
C GLU A 703 17.23 3.61 23.94
N GLY A 704 16.98 2.90 25.04
CA GLY A 704 17.39 1.51 25.22
C GLY A 704 18.91 1.34 25.06
N ALA A 705 19.35 0.45 24.16
CA ALA A 705 20.76 0.16 23.98
C ALA A 705 21.60 1.35 23.44
N ALA A 706 20.98 2.27 22.70
CA ALA A 706 21.68 3.41 22.14
C ALA A 706 22.21 4.37 23.23
N SER A 707 21.54 4.46 24.38
CA SER A 707 21.95 5.26 25.55
C SER A 707 23.32 4.87 26.09
N TYR A 708 23.74 3.62 25.88
CA TYR A 708 25.04 3.16 26.33
C TYR A 708 26.04 2.84 25.23
N LEU A 709 25.58 2.51 24.03
CA LEU A 709 26.47 2.27 22.89
C LEU A 709 26.97 3.57 22.24
N THR A 710 26.26 4.69 22.42
CA THR A 710 26.64 6.00 21.88
C THR A 710 27.48 6.77 22.89
N LYS A 711 28.62 7.35 22.50
CA LYS A 711 29.40 8.21 23.41
C LYS A 711 28.61 9.45 23.82
N MET A 712 28.82 9.90 25.05
CA MET A 712 28.11 11.05 25.65
C MET A 712 28.15 12.33 24.80
N LEU A 713 29.25 12.60 24.09
CA LEU A 713 29.37 13.81 23.26
C LEU A 713 28.44 13.80 22.04
N ASP A 714 28.21 12.65 21.41
CA ASP A 714 27.27 12.56 20.29
C ASP A 714 25.83 12.63 20.82
N GLN A 715 25.58 12.03 22.00
CA GLN A 715 24.30 12.18 22.68
C GLN A 715 23.98 13.64 23.00
N LEU A 716 24.94 14.36 23.57
CA LEU A 716 24.82 15.80 23.82
C LEU A 716 24.50 16.59 22.54
N GLY A 717 25.19 16.30 21.43
CA GLY A 717 24.90 16.93 20.14
C GLY A 717 23.45 16.71 19.73
N GLY A 718 23.00 15.46 19.71
CA GLY A 718 21.62 15.11 19.33
C GLY A 718 20.56 15.72 20.26
N VAL A 719 20.77 15.67 21.58
CA VAL A 719 19.84 16.25 22.58
C VAL A 719 19.76 17.77 22.42
N ARG A 720 20.89 18.45 22.22
CA ARG A 720 20.92 19.90 21.99
C ARG A 720 20.20 20.27 20.70
N ASP A 721 20.43 19.53 19.62
CA ASP A 721 19.81 19.80 18.32
C ASP A 721 18.32 19.51 18.34
N PHE A 722 17.88 18.48 19.07
CA PHE A 722 16.47 18.22 19.35
C PHE A 722 15.80 19.43 20.00
N ILE A 723 16.38 19.94 21.10
CA ILE A 723 15.82 21.09 21.83
C ILE A 723 15.75 22.32 20.91
N ARG A 724 16.82 22.59 20.17
CA ARG A 724 16.88 23.73 19.22
C ARG A 724 15.82 23.63 18.13
N LYS A 725 15.61 22.45 17.56
CA LYS A 725 14.60 22.21 16.52
C LYS A 725 13.18 22.28 17.08
N GLU A 726 12.96 21.84 18.31
CA GLU A 726 11.66 21.99 18.98
C GLU A 726 11.34 23.46 19.30
N ILE A 727 12.33 24.25 19.73
CA ILE A 727 12.20 25.70 19.91
C ILE A 727 11.93 26.40 18.58
N ALA A 728 12.65 26.04 17.52
CA ALA A 728 12.44 26.57 16.18
C ALA A 728 11.03 26.30 15.65
N TYR A 729 10.49 25.11 15.95
CA TYR A 729 9.16 24.69 15.53
C TYR A 729 8.06 25.47 16.23
N ASP A 730 8.20 25.77 17.53
CA ASP A 730 7.15 26.43 18.33
C ASP A 730 7.70 27.60 19.16
N PRO A 731 8.26 28.64 18.52
CA PRO A 731 9.01 29.69 19.23
C PRO A 731 8.16 30.46 20.24
N GLU A 732 6.84 30.55 20.01
CA GLU A 732 5.88 31.18 20.92
C GLU A 732 5.96 30.56 22.32
N ALA A 733 5.94 29.23 22.39
CA ALA A 733 5.95 28.48 23.64
C ALA A 733 7.23 28.69 24.45
N PHE A 734 8.34 29.04 23.78
CA PHE A 734 9.66 29.17 24.39
C PHE A 734 10.11 30.62 24.57
N THR A 735 9.22 31.60 24.36
CA THR A 735 9.54 33.04 24.49
C THR A 735 10.19 33.39 25.83
N ASN A 736 9.80 32.70 26.91
CA ASN A 736 10.32 32.92 28.27
C ASN A 736 11.47 31.97 28.67
N GLY A 737 11.94 31.12 27.75
CA GLY A 737 12.92 30.08 28.03
C GLY A 737 12.30 28.69 28.22
N PHE A 738 13.06 27.77 28.78
CA PHE A 738 12.62 26.39 29.04
C PHE A 738 13.27 25.80 30.29
N ASN A 739 12.65 24.75 30.82
CA ASN A 739 13.12 24.00 31.96
C ASN A 739 13.63 22.61 31.53
N LEU A 740 14.59 22.07 32.28
CA LEU A 740 15.18 20.75 32.07
C LEU A 740 14.95 19.88 33.30
N LEU A 741 14.27 18.75 33.11
CA LEU A 741 14.02 17.73 34.14
C LEU A 741 14.67 16.42 33.71
N CYS A 742 15.75 16.00 34.35
CA CYS A 742 16.60 14.96 33.77
C CYS A 742 16.98 13.91 34.81
N HIS A 743 16.86 12.64 34.42
CA HIS A 743 17.06 11.50 35.31
C HIS A 743 18.37 10.77 35.01
N SER A 744 19.08 10.34 36.05
CA SER A 744 20.26 9.48 35.94
C SER A 744 21.28 10.05 34.93
N GLN A 745 21.76 9.25 33.96
CA GLN A 745 22.66 9.71 32.89
C GLN A 745 22.13 10.97 32.15
N GLY A 746 20.81 11.11 31.99
CA GLY A 746 20.18 12.29 31.40
C GLY A 746 20.52 13.59 32.14
N GLY A 747 20.73 13.53 33.47
CA GLY A 747 21.19 14.67 34.26
C GLY A 747 22.56 15.20 33.81
N LEU A 748 23.45 14.33 33.35
CA LEU A 748 24.73 14.75 32.78
C LEU A 748 24.57 15.34 31.37
N LEU A 749 23.64 14.81 30.56
CA LEU A 749 23.35 15.32 29.21
C LEU A 749 22.74 16.73 29.28
N CYS A 750 21.74 16.94 30.13
CA CYS A 750 21.13 18.25 30.32
C CYS A 750 22.12 19.29 30.84
N ARG A 751 22.99 18.91 31.79
CA ARG A 751 24.10 19.80 32.20
C ARG A 751 25.05 20.09 31.05
N GLY A 752 25.34 19.12 30.19
CA GLY A 752 26.14 19.34 28.99
C GLY A 752 25.48 20.32 28.02
N VAL A 753 24.15 20.22 27.84
CA VAL A 753 23.37 21.18 27.04
C VAL A 753 23.58 22.58 27.61
N ILE A 754 23.33 22.77 28.91
CA ILE A 754 23.50 24.06 29.61
C ILE A 754 24.92 24.60 29.45
N ASN A 755 25.95 23.79 29.74
CA ASN A 755 27.35 24.19 29.65
C ASN A 755 27.73 24.65 28.24
N THR A 756 27.12 24.06 27.21
CA THR A 756 27.43 24.35 25.81
C THR A 756 26.40 25.24 25.13
N TRP A 757 25.41 25.75 25.88
CA TRP A 757 24.33 26.57 25.35
C TRP A 757 24.80 28.00 25.10
N ASP A 758 24.83 28.41 23.83
CA ASP A 758 25.04 29.80 23.45
C ASP A 758 23.91 30.23 22.49
N PRO A 759 22.89 30.97 22.97
CA PRO A 759 21.75 31.35 22.12
C PRO A 759 22.18 32.22 20.93
N ALA A 760 23.25 33.00 21.05
CA ALA A 760 23.73 33.87 19.98
C ALA A 760 24.38 33.09 18.83
N GLN A 761 24.97 31.93 19.11
CA GLN A 761 25.57 31.08 18.07
C GLN A 761 24.53 30.24 17.31
N HIS A 762 23.29 30.15 17.81
CA HIS A 762 22.32 29.17 17.31
C HIS A 762 21.16 29.77 16.51
N GLY A 763 21.10 31.09 16.34
CA GLY A 763 20.17 31.76 15.42
C GLY A 763 18.69 31.78 15.85
N LEU A 764 18.39 31.36 17.10
CA LEU A 764 17.02 31.24 17.64
C LEU A 764 16.57 32.47 18.46
N GLY A 765 17.35 33.54 18.47
CA GLY A 765 17.18 34.63 19.44
C GLY A 765 17.61 34.21 20.86
N TYR A 766 17.31 35.05 21.85
CA TYR A 766 17.68 34.81 23.25
C TYR A 766 16.69 33.85 23.93
N VAL A 767 16.83 32.55 23.68
CA VAL A 767 16.11 31.48 24.42
C VAL A 767 17.11 30.74 25.30
N GLU A 768 16.87 30.72 26.61
CA GLU A 768 17.81 30.17 27.60
C GLU A 768 17.14 29.09 28.47
N PRO A 769 17.88 28.06 28.90
CA PRO A 769 17.45 27.20 29.99
C PRO A 769 17.33 28.03 31.28
N LYS A 770 16.20 27.89 31.97
CA LYS A 770 15.88 28.63 33.20
C LYS A 770 16.10 27.81 34.45
N VAL A 771 15.49 26.63 34.48
CA VAL A 771 15.54 25.71 35.62
C VAL A 771 16.13 24.38 35.19
N PHE A 772 17.08 23.87 35.97
CA PHE A 772 17.65 22.55 35.80
C PHE A 772 17.40 21.68 37.03
N ILE A 773 16.70 20.57 36.84
CA ILE A 773 16.39 19.60 37.88
C ILE A 773 17.06 18.27 37.51
N SER A 774 18.02 17.85 38.31
CA SER A 774 18.77 16.60 38.13
C SER A 774 18.32 15.57 39.15
N MET A 775 17.55 14.56 38.72
CA MET A 775 17.09 13.46 39.55
C MET A 775 18.08 12.30 39.48
N ALA A 776 18.84 12.08 40.55
CA ALA A 776 19.86 11.03 40.62
C ALA A 776 20.92 11.08 39.50
N GLY A 777 21.18 12.25 38.92
CA GLY A 777 22.19 12.40 37.87
C GLY A 777 23.61 12.39 38.42
N PRO A 778 24.53 11.51 37.98
CA PRO A 778 25.86 11.35 38.58
C PRO A 778 26.80 12.52 38.21
N GLN A 779 26.58 13.70 38.80
CA GLN A 779 27.25 14.94 38.43
C GLN A 779 28.77 14.89 38.57
N MET A 780 29.27 14.09 39.51
CA MET A 780 30.71 13.84 39.71
C MET A 780 31.20 12.55 39.06
N GLY A 781 30.36 11.87 38.27
CA GLY A 781 30.68 10.60 37.62
C GLY A 781 30.39 9.39 38.50
N VAL A 782 30.88 8.24 38.06
CA VAL A 782 30.77 6.97 38.81
C VAL A 782 32.05 6.17 38.74
N VAL A 783 32.25 5.31 39.73
CA VAL A 783 33.29 4.26 39.77
C VAL A 783 32.69 2.86 39.95
N GLY A 784 31.36 2.77 39.88
CA GLY A 784 30.60 1.53 39.99
C GLY A 784 29.13 1.76 39.67
N TYR A 785 28.37 0.67 39.54
CA TYR A 785 26.97 0.68 39.08
C TYR A 785 26.01 -0.06 40.02
N GLY A 786 26.36 -0.20 41.30
CA GLY A 786 25.46 -0.70 42.35
C GLY A 786 24.63 -1.92 41.93
N THR A 787 23.33 -1.88 42.18
CA THR A 787 22.35 -2.92 41.83
C THR A 787 22.10 -3.05 40.33
N ILE A 788 22.43 -2.04 39.52
CA ILE A 788 22.25 -2.08 38.06
C ILE A 788 23.45 -2.72 37.34
N GLN A 789 24.53 -3.03 38.05
CA GLN A 789 25.73 -3.67 37.48
C GLN A 789 25.42 -5.00 36.79
N ASP A 790 24.49 -5.79 37.33
CA ASP A 790 24.12 -7.10 36.77
C ASP A 790 23.32 -6.98 35.45
N SER A 791 22.73 -5.80 35.20
CA SER A 791 22.03 -5.50 33.94
C SER A 791 22.96 -4.98 32.86
N LEU A 792 24.23 -4.69 33.20
CA LEU A 792 25.22 -4.24 32.22
C LEU A 792 25.76 -5.41 31.40
N PRO A 793 26.08 -5.19 30.11
CA PRO A 793 26.76 -6.21 29.32
C PRO A 793 28.06 -6.67 29.99
N GLN A 794 28.26 -7.98 30.15
CA GLN A 794 29.42 -8.56 30.85
C GLN A 794 30.78 -8.05 30.33
N TRP A 795 30.88 -7.74 29.03
CA TRP A 795 32.09 -7.16 28.46
C TRP A 795 32.40 -5.76 29.01
N VAL A 796 31.39 -4.97 29.37
CA VAL A 796 31.53 -3.67 30.02
C VAL A 796 32.04 -3.85 31.44
N VAL A 797 31.41 -4.73 32.21
CA VAL A 797 31.78 -5.05 33.60
C VAL A 797 33.25 -5.52 33.67
N HIS A 798 33.66 -6.38 32.74
CA HIS A 798 35.05 -6.83 32.64
C HIS A 798 36.04 -5.68 32.39
N LYS A 799 35.68 -4.70 31.55
CA LYS A 799 36.54 -3.54 31.24
C LYS A 799 36.60 -2.53 32.39
N MET A 800 35.54 -2.40 33.17
CA MET A 800 35.54 -1.64 34.42
C MET A 800 36.53 -2.25 35.41
N ALA A 801 36.41 -3.57 35.66
CA ALA A 801 37.30 -4.29 36.58
C ALA A 801 38.77 -4.29 36.15
N SER A 802 39.06 -4.20 34.84
CA SER A 802 40.42 -4.17 34.32
C SER A 802 41.04 -2.75 34.27
N GLY A 803 40.35 -1.71 34.76
CA GLY A 803 40.81 -0.31 34.67
C GLY A 803 40.90 0.25 33.25
N ALA A 804 40.22 -0.37 32.27
CA ALA A 804 40.35 -0.03 30.84
C ALA A 804 39.39 1.07 30.36
N MET A 805 38.67 1.72 31.28
CA MET A 805 37.65 2.73 30.96
C MET A 805 38.21 3.98 30.26
N TYR A 806 39.51 4.25 30.41
CA TYR A 806 40.20 5.38 29.77
C TYR A 806 40.80 5.05 28.40
N THR A 807 40.54 3.86 27.85
CA THR A 807 40.92 3.54 26.48
C THR A 807 40.03 4.26 25.46
N LYS A 808 40.56 4.52 24.25
CA LYS A 808 39.80 5.17 23.16
C LYS A 808 38.50 4.43 22.82
N GLN A 809 38.50 3.10 22.93
CA GLN A 809 37.36 2.24 22.68
C GLN A 809 36.27 2.46 23.74
N MET A 810 36.65 2.48 25.02
CA MET A 810 35.69 2.72 26.10
C MET A 810 35.18 4.16 26.15
N GLN A 811 35.96 5.12 25.68
CA GLN A 811 35.50 6.51 25.51
C GLN A 811 34.53 6.70 24.33
N ARG A 812 34.29 5.67 23.51
CA ARG A 812 33.28 5.67 22.43
C ARG A 812 31.91 5.16 22.87
N ILE A 813 31.76 4.79 24.13
CA ILE A 813 30.49 4.40 24.74
C ILE A 813 30.18 5.32 25.93
N SER A 814 28.92 5.43 26.35
CA SER A 814 28.55 6.46 27.35
C SER A 814 29.20 6.22 28.72
N PHE A 815 29.30 4.96 29.16
CA PHE A 815 29.95 4.58 30.43
C PHE A 815 31.36 5.17 30.60
N GLY A 816 32.18 5.16 29.54
CA GLY A 816 33.53 5.73 29.60
C GLY A 816 33.53 7.25 29.74
N GLY A 817 32.51 7.92 29.19
CA GLY A 817 32.41 9.37 29.19
C GLY A 817 32.37 9.97 30.60
N TYR A 818 31.77 9.28 31.57
CA TYR A 818 31.61 9.75 32.95
C TYR A 818 32.12 8.79 34.03
N TRP A 819 32.98 7.84 33.65
CA TRP A 819 33.74 7.04 34.60
C TRP A 819 34.83 7.88 35.27
N LYS A 820 34.80 7.98 36.60
CA LYS A 820 35.76 8.75 37.40
C LYS A 820 36.39 7.88 38.48
N ASP A 821 37.56 7.37 38.19
CA ASP A 821 38.43 6.67 39.12
C ASP A 821 39.47 7.66 39.67
N VAL A 822 39.36 7.98 40.97
CA VAL A 822 40.28 8.89 41.65
C VAL A 822 41.66 8.27 41.89
N ALA A 823 41.78 6.93 41.93
CA ALA A 823 43.08 6.28 41.99
C ALA A 823 43.83 6.41 40.64
N ALA A 824 43.10 6.58 39.55
CA ALA A 824 43.62 6.83 38.21
C ALA A 824 43.29 8.27 37.71
N PHE A 825 43.27 9.25 38.61
CA PHE A 825 42.76 10.60 38.34
C PHE A 825 43.43 11.29 37.13
N LYS A 826 44.74 11.12 36.95
CA LYS A 826 45.43 11.64 35.75
C LYS A 826 44.88 11.05 34.45
N ASN A 827 44.63 9.74 34.41
CA ASN A 827 44.05 9.07 33.23
C ASN A 827 42.63 9.58 32.97
N TYR A 828 41.85 9.83 34.03
CA TYR A 828 40.55 10.48 33.96
C TYR A 828 40.64 11.86 33.30
N GLN A 829 41.50 12.74 33.80
CA GLN A 829 41.65 14.10 33.28
C GLN A 829 42.09 14.11 31.81
N GLU A 830 42.98 13.20 31.42
CA GLU A 830 43.52 13.12 30.06
C GLU A 830 42.56 12.45 29.06
N SER A 831 41.82 11.43 29.50
CA SER A 831 41.10 10.53 28.59
C SER A 831 39.59 10.66 28.64
N SER A 832 39.01 11.15 29.75
CA SER A 832 37.56 11.35 29.84
C SER A 832 37.11 12.36 28.77
N THR A 833 36.30 11.87 27.85
CA THR A 833 35.83 12.66 26.71
C THR A 833 34.71 13.61 27.06
N TYR A 834 34.03 13.39 28.18
CA TYR A 834 32.82 14.13 28.57
C TYR A 834 32.91 14.76 29.95
N LEU A 835 33.01 13.95 31.01
CA LEU A 835 32.89 14.44 32.38
C LEU A 835 34.03 15.37 32.79
N ALA A 836 35.29 15.03 32.48
CA ALA A 836 36.41 15.91 32.82
C ALA A 836 36.30 17.30 32.16
N PRO A 837 35.94 17.43 30.86
CA PRO A 837 35.58 18.73 30.28
C PRO A 837 34.43 19.43 30.99
N MET A 838 33.32 18.73 31.26
CA MET A 838 32.12 19.33 31.86
C MET A 838 32.32 19.79 33.30
N ASN A 839 33.26 19.19 34.03
CA ASN A 839 33.63 19.59 35.38
C ASN A 839 34.83 20.54 35.42
N ASN A 840 35.33 21.00 34.26
CA ASN A 840 36.55 21.82 34.16
C ASN A 840 37.81 21.16 34.78
N GLU A 841 37.84 19.82 34.81
CA GLU A 841 38.96 19.01 35.32
C GLU A 841 39.93 18.57 34.20
N ALA A 842 39.55 18.74 32.91
CA ALA A 842 40.38 18.41 31.75
C ALA A 842 41.37 19.55 31.37
N PRO A 843 42.55 19.23 30.82
CA PRO A 843 43.52 20.24 30.33
C PRO A 843 43.08 20.91 29.01
N ILE A 844 43.52 22.17 28.78
CA ILE A 844 43.17 23.02 27.60
C ILE A 844 43.70 22.39 26.31
N GLU A 845 44.94 21.92 26.31
CA GLU A 845 45.53 21.21 25.19
C GLU A 845 45.52 19.70 25.47
N ARG A 846 44.55 18.99 24.89
CA ARG A 846 44.78 17.56 24.61
C ARG A 846 45.89 17.53 23.56
N CYS A 847 47.15 17.20 23.91
CA CYS A 847 48.24 17.08 22.91
C CYS A 847 47.79 16.08 21.80
N TYR A 848 47.22 16.59 20.71
CA TYR A 848 46.69 15.77 19.62
C TYR A 848 47.88 15.23 18.80
N ARG A 849 48.06 13.90 18.78
CA ARG A 849 48.94 13.25 17.81
C ARG A 849 48.41 13.52 16.39
N ARG A 850 49.08 14.35 15.60
CA ARG A 850 48.91 14.38 14.13
C ARG A 850 50.09 13.68 13.48
N VAL A 851 49.81 12.64 12.69
CA VAL A 851 50.76 12.06 11.75
C VAL A 851 50.63 12.86 10.45
N THR A 852 51.68 13.56 10.04
CA THR A 852 51.75 14.18 8.71
C THR A 852 52.53 13.24 7.80
N CYS A 853 51.86 12.71 6.77
CA CYS A 853 52.50 11.90 5.74
C CYS A 853 52.69 12.75 4.48
N HIS A 854 53.90 12.70 3.92
CA HIS A 854 54.25 13.28 2.61
C HIS A 854 54.59 12.17 1.62
N PRO A 855 54.70 12.45 0.30
CA PRO A 855 54.94 11.43 -0.73
C PRO A 855 56.24 10.61 -0.59
N GLY A 856 57.11 10.91 0.38
CA GLY A 856 58.34 10.18 0.69
C GLY A 856 58.29 9.29 1.94
N GLY A 857 57.12 9.08 2.57
CA GLY A 857 56.95 8.27 3.78
C GLY A 857 56.56 9.08 5.02
N CYS A 858 56.02 8.39 6.03
CA CYS A 858 55.59 9.01 7.29
C CYS A 858 56.74 8.95 8.32
N TYR A 859 57.19 10.11 8.81
CA TYR A 859 58.19 10.18 9.88
C TYR A 859 57.53 10.34 11.26
N TYR A 860 58.09 9.67 12.27
CA TYR A 860 57.74 9.82 13.68
C TYR A 860 58.91 10.43 14.44
N GLN A 861 58.90 11.75 14.71
CA GLN A 861 59.76 12.34 15.75
C GLN A 861 59.14 13.63 16.30
N GLY A 862 59.19 13.81 17.64
CA GLY A 862 59.04 15.13 18.27
C GLY A 862 58.08 15.26 19.47
N LEU A 863 58.29 14.51 20.56
CA LEU A 863 57.87 14.97 21.91
C LEU A 863 59.01 15.77 22.55
N GLN A 864 59.34 16.92 21.96
CA GLN A 864 60.11 17.97 22.64
C GLN A 864 59.28 19.25 22.51
N GLY A 865 58.42 19.51 23.50
CA GLY A 865 57.63 20.75 23.52
C GLY A 865 56.37 20.77 24.37
N CYS A 866 55.69 19.66 24.67
CA CYS A 866 54.57 19.67 25.65
C CYS A 866 55.17 19.78 27.08
N VAL A 867 55.67 20.97 27.45
CA VAL A 867 55.93 21.29 28.87
C VAL A 867 54.57 21.60 29.48
N TRP A 868 54.07 20.65 30.27
CA TRP A 868 52.93 20.88 31.15
C TRP A 868 53.23 22.10 32.03
N PRO A 869 52.33 23.10 32.13
CA PRO A 869 52.47 24.14 33.13
C PRO A 869 52.62 23.47 34.49
N SER A 870 53.69 23.77 35.22
CA SER A 870 53.92 23.23 36.57
C SER A 870 52.82 23.65 37.55
N ASP A 871 52.13 24.73 37.22
CA ASP A 871 50.88 25.18 37.81
C ASP A 871 49.70 24.72 36.95
N MET A 872 49.06 23.62 37.35
CA MET A 872 47.73 23.30 36.85
C MET A 872 46.79 24.45 37.24
N SER A 873 46.63 25.48 36.40
CA SER A 873 45.53 26.44 36.57
C SER A 873 44.24 25.68 36.29
N TRP A 874 43.43 25.56 37.33
CA TRP A 874 42.11 24.96 37.32
C TRP A 874 41.12 26.03 36.85
N ASP A 875 40.12 25.66 36.05
CA ASP A 875 39.20 26.49 35.24
C ASP A 875 39.68 26.72 33.78
N ARG A 876 39.22 25.86 32.88
CA ARG A 876 39.73 25.72 31.50
C ARG A 876 38.67 25.85 30.41
N ASN A 877 37.38 25.78 30.78
CA ASN A 877 36.24 26.19 29.95
C ASN A 877 35.41 27.23 30.72
N PRO A 878 35.91 28.47 30.89
CA PRO A 878 35.19 29.52 31.61
C PRO A 878 33.82 29.83 30.99
N GLN A 879 33.65 29.58 29.69
CA GLN A 879 32.37 29.68 28.99
C GLN A 879 31.34 28.66 29.49
N PHE A 880 31.75 27.45 29.89
CA PHE A 880 30.84 26.44 30.45
C PHE A 880 30.35 26.86 31.83
N LYS A 881 31.28 27.39 32.64
CA LYS A 881 30.96 27.94 33.96
C LYS A 881 30.02 29.14 33.84
N ALA A 882 30.29 30.05 32.91
CA ALA A 882 29.44 31.21 32.63
C ALA A 882 28.04 30.78 32.17
N ALA A 883 27.93 29.80 31.27
CA ALA A 883 26.65 29.30 30.79
C ALA A 883 25.82 28.62 31.88
N PHE A 884 26.45 27.78 32.70
CA PHE A 884 25.81 27.20 33.87
C PHE A 884 25.30 28.30 34.83
N ASN A 885 26.09 29.36 35.05
CA ASN A 885 25.72 30.42 35.98
C ASN A 885 24.54 31.29 35.50
N ARG A 886 24.07 31.15 34.25
CA ARG A 886 22.88 31.87 33.74
C ARG A 886 21.56 31.26 34.20
N LEU A 887 21.58 30.03 34.74
CA LEU A 887 20.37 29.40 35.28
C LEU A 887 19.77 30.25 36.40
N GLU A 888 18.45 30.35 36.40
CA GLU A 888 17.68 30.93 37.50
C GLU A 888 17.65 29.96 38.69
N LYS A 889 17.59 28.65 38.42
CA LYS A 889 17.61 27.62 39.45
C LYS A 889 18.28 26.32 38.97
N ALA A 890 19.12 25.72 39.83
CA ALA A 890 19.66 24.37 39.64
C ALA A 890 19.40 23.51 40.89
N VAL A 891 18.66 22.42 40.77
CA VAL A 891 18.32 21.53 41.89
C VAL A 891 18.82 20.12 41.62
N PHE A 892 19.60 19.59 42.54
CA PHE A 892 20.21 18.27 42.45
C PHE A 892 19.63 17.37 43.51
N PHE A 893 18.95 16.30 43.09
CA PHE A 893 18.35 15.32 43.98
C PHE A 893 19.18 14.04 44.04
N GLY A 894 19.42 13.56 45.26
CA GLY A 894 20.12 12.32 45.56
C GLY A 894 19.46 11.55 46.69
N SER A 895 19.68 10.24 46.73
CA SER A 895 19.15 9.37 47.78
C SER A 895 20.24 8.40 48.25
N PRO A 896 20.40 8.20 49.58
CA PRO A 896 21.22 7.11 50.10
C PRO A 896 20.74 5.72 49.67
N ASP A 897 19.45 5.62 49.37
CA ASP A 897 18.75 4.39 48.97
C ASP A 897 18.68 4.22 47.44
N ASP A 898 19.34 5.09 46.67
CA ASP A 898 19.35 5.04 45.19
C ASP A 898 19.75 3.66 44.68
N GLY A 899 20.79 3.08 45.26
CA GLY A 899 21.24 1.71 44.99
C GLY A 899 21.93 1.50 43.63
N ALA A 900 21.89 2.45 42.70
CA ALA A 900 22.48 2.32 41.37
C ALA A 900 23.76 3.16 41.18
N ILE A 901 23.74 4.43 41.59
CA ILE A 901 24.86 5.35 41.44
C ILE A 901 25.91 5.10 42.53
N VAL A 902 27.17 4.85 42.15
CA VAL A 902 28.27 4.62 43.10
C VAL A 902 29.42 5.62 42.89
N PRO A 903 29.72 6.48 43.88
CA PRO A 903 28.99 6.68 45.14
C PRO A 903 27.70 7.49 44.90
N TRP A 904 26.62 7.23 45.65
CA TRP A 904 25.32 7.91 45.45
C TRP A 904 25.44 9.42 45.66
N GLN A 905 26.39 9.88 46.48
CA GLN A 905 26.68 11.29 46.73
C GLN A 905 27.09 12.05 45.45
N SER A 906 27.52 11.34 44.40
CA SER A 906 27.77 11.92 43.08
C SER A 906 26.56 12.68 42.53
N THR A 907 25.36 12.27 42.93
CA THR A 907 24.09 12.91 42.53
C THR A 907 23.90 14.32 43.10
N VAL A 908 24.56 14.62 44.22
CA VAL A 908 24.57 15.91 44.92
C VAL A 908 25.99 16.46 45.03
N TRP A 909 26.81 16.24 43.99
CA TRP A 909 28.16 16.78 43.82
C TRP A 909 29.22 16.34 44.86
N GLY A 910 28.91 15.37 45.73
CA GLY A 910 29.92 14.69 46.55
C GLY A 910 30.66 13.62 45.75
N TYR A 911 31.89 13.28 46.16
CA TYR A 911 32.64 12.19 45.53
C TYR A 911 33.78 11.69 46.41
N TYR A 912 34.46 10.63 45.98
CA TYR A 912 35.70 10.20 46.61
C TYR A 912 36.78 11.29 46.56
N ASP A 913 37.53 11.45 47.63
CA ASP A 913 38.64 12.39 47.71
C ASP A 913 39.88 11.87 46.95
N VAL A 914 40.60 12.76 46.27
CA VAL A 914 41.77 12.39 45.47
C VAL A 914 42.97 12.03 46.36
N GLU A 915 43.09 12.66 47.53
CA GLU A 915 44.15 12.40 48.50
C GLU A 915 43.80 11.20 49.40
N SER A 916 42.51 10.93 49.61
CA SER A 916 41.97 9.79 50.36
C SER A 916 40.88 9.03 49.55
N PRO A 917 41.26 8.18 48.57
CA PRO A 917 40.34 7.51 47.64
C PRO A 917 39.23 6.65 48.26
N GLU A 918 39.32 6.30 49.55
CA GLU A 918 38.32 5.52 50.27
C GLU A 918 37.25 6.40 50.95
N GLU A 919 37.51 7.71 51.09
CA GLU A 919 36.63 8.65 51.78
C GLU A 919 35.75 9.40 50.77
N VAL A 920 34.42 9.34 50.95
CA VAL A 920 33.47 10.17 50.19
C VAL A 920 33.27 11.50 50.90
N VAL A 921 33.58 12.60 50.22
CA VAL A 921 33.49 13.97 50.73
C VAL A 921 32.38 14.77 50.05
N SER A 922 31.86 15.78 50.74
CA SER A 922 30.87 16.72 50.23
C SER A 922 31.46 17.64 49.15
N PHE A 923 30.60 18.24 48.31
CA PHE A 923 30.98 19.12 47.20
C PHE A 923 32.10 20.12 47.53
N ASN A 924 31.95 20.90 48.61
CA ASN A 924 32.91 21.92 49.03
C ASN A 924 34.33 21.39 49.38
N LYS A 925 34.45 20.07 49.60
CA LYS A 925 35.72 19.38 49.85
C LYS A 925 36.27 18.66 48.62
N THR A 926 35.51 18.53 47.55
CA THR A 926 36.03 18.01 46.28
C THR A 926 36.95 19.03 45.61
N ASP A 927 37.84 18.61 44.71
CA ASP A 927 38.66 19.54 43.91
C ASP A 927 37.80 20.52 43.10
N VAL A 928 36.66 20.05 42.59
CA VAL A 928 35.70 20.87 41.84
C VAL A 928 35.15 22.01 42.69
N GLY A 929 34.79 21.74 43.95
CA GLY A 929 34.29 22.75 44.88
C GLY A 929 35.41 23.65 45.43
N LYS A 930 36.51 23.07 45.93
CA LYS A 930 37.66 23.81 46.50
C LYS A 930 38.25 24.82 45.52
N ARG A 931 38.26 24.49 44.23
CA ARG A 931 38.89 25.28 43.15
C ARG A 931 37.88 26.05 42.31
N ASP A 932 36.61 26.05 42.72
CA ASP A 932 35.53 26.79 42.06
C ASP A 932 35.43 26.50 40.54
N LEU A 933 35.53 25.23 40.16
CA LEU A 933 35.56 24.81 38.76
C LEU A 933 34.20 24.90 38.06
N VAL A 934 33.13 24.96 38.84
CA VAL A 934 31.74 25.14 38.41
C VAL A 934 31.15 26.26 39.29
N PRO A 935 30.10 26.99 38.87
CA PRO A 935 29.64 28.18 39.58
C PRO A 935 28.85 27.86 40.87
N LEU A 936 28.88 26.61 41.33
CA LEU A 936 27.96 26.10 42.33
C LEU A 936 28.21 26.68 43.73
N ASN A 937 29.44 27.08 44.08
CA ASN A 937 29.69 27.77 45.36
C ASN A 937 28.89 29.07 45.48
N GLU A 938 28.92 29.90 44.43
CA GLU A 938 28.18 31.16 44.35
C GLU A 938 26.67 30.89 44.30
N MET A 939 26.24 29.99 43.42
CA MET A 939 24.81 29.67 43.28
C MET A 939 24.19 29.05 44.53
N LEU A 940 24.97 28.29 45.33
CA LEU A 940 24.48 27.79 46.62
C LEU A 940 24.37 28.93 47.64
N ALA A 941 25.32 29.87 47.63
CA ALA A 941 25.34 30.99 48.56
C ALA A 941 24.20 31.99 48.32
N ASP A 942 23.82 32.22 47.07
CA ASP A 942 22.72 33.12 46.69
C ASP A 942 21.34 32.41 46.55
N GLY A 943 21.32 31.08 46.74
CA GLY A 943 20.10 30.27 46.69
C GLY A 943 19.61 29.93 45.29
N ARG A 944 20.38 30.21 44.22
CA ARG A 944 20.09 29.73 42.85
C ARG A 944 20.42 28.25 42.65
N ALA A 945 21.11 27.60 43.58
CA ALA A 945 21.30 26.15 43.56
C ALA A 945 20.87 25.47 44.87
N GLU A 946 20.49 24.20 44.78
CA GLU A 946 20.13 23.36 45.92
C GLU A 946 20.66 21.92 45.75
N LEU A 947 21.25 21.38 46.83
CA LEU A 947 21.67 19.98 46.94
C LEU A 947 20.72 19.26 47.90
N GLN A 948 19.77 18.50 47.35
CA GLN A 948 18.66 17.87 48.09
C GLN A 948 18.91 16.37 48.26
N VAL A 949 19.05 15.93 49.51
CA VAL A 949 19.13 14.52 49.86
C VAL A 949 17.77 14.04 50.37
N VAL A 950 17.18 13.06 49.69
CA VAL A 950 15.87 12.50 50.03
C VAL A 950 16.04 11.01 50.31
N SER A 951 15.67 10.56 51.51
CA SER A 951 15.72 9.16 51.90
C SER A 951 14.54 8.36 51.34
N GLY A 952 14.70 7.05 51.17
CA GLY A 952 13.63 6.12 50.82
C GLY A 952 13.25 6.12 49.35
N ILE A 953 14.03 6.74 48.47
CA ILE A 953 13.79 6.75 47.02
C ILE A 953 14.87 5.90 46.34
N ALA A 954 14.45 4.79 45.73
CA ALA A 954 15.31 3.97 44.88
C ALA A 954 15.55 4.63 43.51
N HIS A 955 16.58 4.20 42.77
CA HIS A 955 17.00 4.86 41.52
C HIS A 955 15.86 5.03 40.49
N THR A 956 15.02 4.02 40.29
CA THR A 956 13.90 4.08 39.34
C THR A 956 12.69 4.83 39.90
N ASP A 957 12.60 4.95 41.23
CA ASP A 957 11.44 5.53 41.89
C ASP A 957 11.37 7.05 41.74
N TRP A 958 12.48 7.71 41.38
CA TRP A 958 12.49 9.12 40.99
C TRP A 958 11.51 9.45 39.85
N LEU A 959 11.18 8.47 39.00
CA LEU A 959 10.25 8.64 37.86
C LEU A 959 8.78 8.38 38.22
N LYS A 960 8.48 8.05 39.48
CA LYS A 960 7.10 7.85 39.92
C LYS A 960 6.37 9.19 40.07
N PRO A 961 5.13 9.32 39.57
CA PRO A 961 4.37 10.58 39.58
C PRO A 961 4.23 11.21 40.98
N GLU A 962 4.09 10.42 42.05
CA GLU A 962 3.99 10.93 43.42
C GLU A 962 5.21 11.76 43.87
N ASN A 963 6.37 11.57 43.24
CA ASN A 963 7.58 12.31 43.56
C ASN A 963 7.67 13.68 42.86
N VAL A 964 6.74 14.01 41.95
CA VAL A 964 6.65 15.34 41.31
C VAL A 964 6.51 16.46 42.34
N ALA A 965 5.81 16.21 43.45
CA ALA A 965 5.63 17.16 44.55
C ALA A 965 6.96 17.67 45.15
N LEU A 966 8.07 16.92 44.99
CA LEU A 966 9.40 17.33 45.47
C LEU A 966 9.94 18.54 44.70
N TYR A 967 9.61 18.66 43.42
CA TYR A 967 10.29 19.59 42.51
C TYR A 967 9.36 20.47 41.66
N ILE A 968 8.05 20.22 41.64
CA ILE A 968 7.06 21.02 40.91
C ILE A 968 7.16 22.52 41.23
N LYS A 969 7.43 22.88 42.49
CA LYS A 969 7.57 24.27 42.95
C LYS A 969 8.67 25.07 42.23
N TYR A 970 9.63 24.40 41.61
CA TYR A 970 10.70 25.03 40.83
C TYR A 970 10.32 25.21 39.35
N LEU A 971 9.34 24.47 38.83
CA LEU A 971 8.92 24.51 37.42
C LEU A 971 7.86 25.60 37.20
N LYS A 972 8.26 26.86 37.37
CA LYS A 972 7.38 28.02 37.13
C LYS A 972 7.45 28.54 35.71
#